data_AF-A0A401PHV9-F1
#
_entry.id   AF-A0A401PHV9-F1
#
_cell.length_a   1.000
_cell.length_b   1.000
_cell.length_c   1.000
_cell.angle_alpha   90.00
_cell.angle_beta   90.00
_cell.angle_gamma   90.00
#
_symmetry.space_group_name_H-M   'P 1'
#
loop_
_entity.id
_entity.type
_entity.pdbx_description
1 polymer ?
#
loop_
_entity_poly.entity_id
_entity_poly.type
_entity_poly.pdbx_seq_one_letter_code
_entity_poly.pdbx_strand_id
1 'polypeptide(L)'
;MLRGGDAKPLGDFSQLLCAEPAGLQQAVDNLVLGLHRDKEALVRSFLEDPSSPQLLAALCSSLTPGETRLCSNVAYILGTIAENVVGAQRLVTVAQTQLLESDSLLGNLNSMLKWTDTVAVMNAAGTLCTMAETNEGRQWLLNDSHIEEIMVNVTALLDSINEWTVSNAALVLARIAICESGCRKLLEQYNSRHTLCKLIASLGVDEAGCGTSAAFALGRLCDLDVGRSQILDLEEATHMITALEKMMANGDTGGSKNACFALSCLATDKDGHAHILMNPVFPEILNTLCVLLESKEQESAWFAAMTLKVLGSHPKGVVKLREHPKVSTLLKTVACSPTAGKDLLEEVDFTLRKLQPLSKPPSPLVDVLNINSIRITWSRVILDSGLEVTYSLFDGDKRLYKGPDCSYVLTNVKLCKEYAFRLHVSTEGDDGLYSDVTTVTVEESVPSCPLDFRVIGCTPTQLKLAWAPPAEPNGVIKCYIVHRGDTVIESTTDRSCIVSGLTPSKSYGFHVCACTSKGKGERSSLAAITADPGDHAPSKLTLNVLGRNEMFITWDMPEVPLGRLFNFELCMNGKVVYLGPDRSFTARRLTANTEYTCAVSAITSEGKCESKPVMKKTAKDEYENTTRCLYSPARMSQPIASPSTKDISELAERLRRSRTQPGIHKDQSPGKTPRAHQTLSKGSLKGIHKQCEGEAMSKTVARHK
;
A
#
# COMPACT_ATOMS: atom_id res chain seq x y z
N MET A 1 -9.62 8.27 -84.31
CA MET A 1 -10.35 7.49 -85.33
C MET A 1 -9.37 7.02 -86.40
N LEU A 2 -8.87 5.79 -86.28
CA LEU A 2 -8.43 4.94 -87.38
C LEU A 2 -8.96 3.54 -87.06
N ARG A 3 -9.57 2.93 -88.09
CA ARG A 3 -10.61 1.92 -88.02
C ARG A 3 -10.12 0.53 -87.62
N GLY A 4 -10.94 -0.11 -86.78
CA GLY A 4 -11.37 -1.51 -86.83
C GLY A 4 -10.51 -2.48 -87.63
N GLY A 5 -9.63 -3.19 -86.92
CA GLY A 5 -9.32 -4.57 -87.25
C GLY A 5 -10.28 -5.47 -86.48
N ASP A 6 -11.01 -6.31 -87.19
CA ASP A 6 -11.84 -7.38 -86.61
C ASP A 6 -10.96 -8.28 -85.73
N ALA A 7 -11.08 -8.12 -84.41
CA ALA A 7 -10.61 -9.11 -83.46
C ALA A 7 -11.52 -10.34 -83.61
N LYS A 8 -10.98 -11.44 -84.16
CA LYS A 8 -11.60 -12.76 -83.98
C LYS A 8 -11.92 -12.94 -82.48
N PRO A 9 -13.10 -13.44 -82.10
CA PRO A 9 -13.39 -13.73 -80.70
C PRO A 9 -12.30 -14.64 -80.15
N LEU A 10 -11.71 -14.26 -79.02
CA LEU A 10 -10.55 -14.94 -78.42
C LEU A 10 -10.88 -16.27 -77.75
N GLY A 11 -12.07 -16.83 -77.97
CA GLY A 11 -12.41 -18.18 -77.53
C GLY A 11 -13.79 -18.61 -78.02
N ASP A 12 -13.84 -19.66 -78.84
CA ASP A 12 -15.03 -20.50 -78.91
C ASP A 12 -14.92 -21.51 -77.77
N PHE A 13 -15.63 -21.26 -76.67
CA PHE A 13 -15.60 -22.10 -75.47
C PHE A 13 -16.52 -23.33 -75.57
N SER A 14 -17.33 -23.44 -76.65
CA SER A 14 -18.31 -24.51 -76.80
C SER A 14 -17.68 -25.91 -76.81
N GLN A 15 -16.40 -26.02 -77.21
CA GLN A 15 -15.65 -27.28 -77.21
C GLN A 15 -15.47 -27.88 -75.81
N LEU A 16 -15.55 -27.10 -74.73
CA LEU A 16 -15.55 -27.60 -73.35
C LEU A 16 -16.84 -28.36 -73.00
N LEU A 17 -17.94 -28.14 -73.72
CA LEU A 17 -19.23 -28.79 -73.48
C LEU A 17 -19.41 -30.06 -74.34
N CYS A 18 -18.43 -30.41 -75.17
CA CYS A 18 -18.47 -31.60 -76.02
C CYS A 18 -18.03 -32.85 -75.25
N ALA A 19 -18.84 -33.92 -75.31
CA ALA A 19 -18.69 -35.14 -74.51
C ALA A 19 -17.59 -36.14 -74.98
N GLU A 20 -16.75 -35.79 -75.95
CA GLU A 20 -15.64 -36.67 -76.38
C GLU A 20 -14.35 -36.34 -75.61
N PRO A 21 -13.72 -37.31 -74.92
CA PRO A 21 -12.52 -37.08 -74.08
C PRO A 21 -11.34 -36.41 -74.83
N ALA A 22 -11.11 -36.79 -76.09
CA ALA A 22 -10.04 -36.22 -76.90
C ALA A 22 -10.30 -34.75 -77.28
N GLY A 23 -11.57 -34.38 -77.50
CA GLY A 23 -11.98 -33.00 -77.77
C GLY A 23 -11.82 -32.11 -76.53
N LEU A 24 -12.14 -32.64 -75.35
CA LEU A 24 -12.00 -31.95 -74.08
C LEU A 24 -10.53 -31.62 -73.76
N GLN A 25 -9.61 -32.58 -73.89
CA GLN A 25 -8.18 -32.35 -73.68
C GLN A 25 -7.63 -31.25 -74.61
N GLN A 26 -8.00 -31.28 -75.89
CA GLN A 26 -7.58 -30.26 -76.86
C GLN A 26 -8.14 -28.88 -76.54
N ALA A 27 -9.40 -28.79 -76.09
CA ALA A 27 -10.03 -27.54 -75.66
C ALA A 27 -9.32 -26.95 -74.44
N VAL A 28 -8.99 -27.78 -73.45
CA VAL A 28 -8.24 -27.40 -72.26
C VAL A 28 -6.82 -26.93 -72.61
N ASP A 29 -6.08 -27.65 -73.47
CA ASP A 29 -4.76 -27.23 -73.93
C ASP A 29 -4.81 -25.86 -74.66
N ASN A 30 -5.84 -25.63 -75.48
CA ASN A 30 -6.04 -24.34 -76.16
C ASN A 30 -6.30 -23.20 -75.17
N LEU A 31 -7.05 -23.46 -74.08
CA LEU A 31 -7.28 -22.47 -73.02
C LEU A 31 -6.01 -22.13 -72.26
N VAL A 32 -5.19 -23.13 -71.91
CA VAL A 32 -3.88 -22.90 -71.27
C VAL A 32 -2.99 -22.04 -72.16
N LEU A 33 -2.91 -22.34 -73.46
CA LEU A 33 -2.17 -21.53 -74.42
C LEU A 33 -2.70 -20.09 -74.52
N GLY A 34 -4.03 -19.92 -74.47
CA GLY A 34 -4.66 -18.61 -74.44
C GLY A 34 -4.35 -17.83 -73.17
N LEU A 35 -4.37 -18.47 -72.00
CA LEU A 35 -4.00 -17.87 -70.72
C LEU A 35 -2.54 -17.42 -70.71
N HIS A 36 -1.63 -18.20 -71.31
CA HIS A 36 -0.23 -17.79 -71.44
C HIS A 36 -0.02 -16.62 -72.41
N ARG A 37 -0.91 -16.45 -73.40
CA ARG A 37 -0.83 -15.36 -74.37
C ARG A 37 -1.38 -14.04 -73.83
N ASP A 38 -2.57 -14.07 -73.26
CA ASP A 38 -3.23 -12.90 -72.67
C ASP A 38 -4.25 -13.36 -71.61
N LYS A 39 -3.73 -13.57 -70.40
CA LYS A 39 -4.50 -14.02 -69.24
C LYS A 39 -5.70 -13.10 -68.94
N GLU A 40 -5.49 -11.80 -68.89
CA GLU A 40 -6.54 -10.85 -68.51
C GLU A 40 -7.66 -10.80 -69.55
N ALA A 41 -7.32 -10.76 -70.84
CA ALA A 41 -8.33 -10.74 -71.90
C ALA A 41 -9.12 -12.05 -71.95
N LEU A 42 -8.45 -13.19 -71.81
CA LEU A 42 -9.13 -14.48 -71.86
C LEU A 42 -10.04 -14.70 -70.65
N VAL A 43 -9.59 -14.40 -69.43
CA VAL A 43 -10.44 -14.51 -68.22
C VAL A 43 -11.64 -13.59 -68.33
N ARG A 44 -11.46 -12.35 -68.81
CA ARG A 44 -12.58 -11.42 -69.05
C ARG A 44 -13.58 -11.98 -70.05
N SER A 45 -13.11 -12.45 -71.21
CA SER A 45 -13.95 -13.05 -72.25
C SER A 45 -14.69 -14.30 -71.75
N PHE A 46 -14.02 -15.14 -70.94
CA PHE A 46 -14.61 -16.34 -70.37
C PHE A 46 -15.72 -16.01 -69.36
N LEU A 47 -15.54 -14.96 -68.55
CA LEU A 47 -16.54 -14.53 -67.56
C LEU A 47 -17.70 -13.74 -68.19
N GLU A 48 -17.48 -13.08 -69.33
CA GLU A 48 -18.53 -12.39 -70.10
C GLU A 48 -19.40 -13.35 -70.92
N ASP A 49 -18.92 -14.57 -71.20
CA ASP A 49 -19.69 -15.60 -71.91
C ASP A 49 -20.95 -16.00 -71.10
N PRO A 50 -22.15 -15.97 -71.71
CA PRO A 50 -23.39 -16.38 -71.04
C PRO A 50 -23.38 -17.82 -70.49
N SER A 51 -22.56 -18.68 -71.10
CA SER A 51 -22.39 -20.10 -70.75
C SER A 51 -21.30 -20.32 -69.69
N SER A 52 -20.67 -19.25 -69.17
CA SER A 52 -19.60 -19.31 -68.17
C SER A 52 -19.89 -20.23 -66.98
N PRO A 53 -21.09 -20.24 -66.37
CA PRO A 53 -21.42 -21.17 -65.29
C PRO A 53 -21.38 -22.64 -65.72
N GLN A 54 -21.90 -22.97 -66.90
CA GLN A 54 -21.89 -24.33 -67.45
C GLN A 54 -20.47 -24.77 -67.83
N LEU A 55 -19.66 -23.85 -68.37
CA LEU A 55 -18.26 -24.09 -68.69
C LEU A 55 -17.43 -24.36 -67.43
N LEU A 56 -17.65 -23.60 -66.35
CA LEU A 56 -17.01 -23.86 -65.05
C LEU A 56 -17.44 -25.20 -64.47
N ALA A 57 -18.73 -25.54 -64.56
CA ALA A 57 -19.23 -26.83 -64.10
C ALA A 57 -18.57 -27.99 -64.87
N ALA A 58 -18.46 -27.89 -66.19
CA ALA A 58 -17.79 -28.86 -67.04
C ALA A 58 -16.30 -29.00 -66.67
N LEU A 59 -15.59 -27.90 -66.45
CA LEU A 59 -14.20 -27.92 -65.98
C LEU A 59 -14.07 -28.59 -64.61
N CYS A 60 -14.95 -28.30 -63.65
CA CYS A 60 -14.92 -28.94 -62.33
C CYS A 60 -15.13 -30.46 -62.42
N SER A 61 -16.11 -30.89 -63.23
CA SER A 61 -16.40 -32.31 -63.48
C SER A 61 -15.31 -33.02 -64.30
N SER A 62 -14.40 -32.28 -64.94
CA SER A 62 -13.29 -32.83 -65.72
C SER A 62 -12.07 -33.24 -64.87
N LEU A 63 -12.06 -32.93 -63.58
CA LEU A 63 -11.02 -33.35 -62.64
C LEU A 63 -11.17 -34.84 -62.28
N THR A 64 -11.00 -35.71 -63.28
CA THR A 64 -11.21 -37.15 -63.17
C THR A 64 -9.94 -37.91 -62.72
N PRO A 65 -10.05 -38.87 -61.80
CA PRO A 65 -8.90 -39.68 -61.40
C PRO A 65 -8.33 -40.48 -62.59
N GLY A 66 -7.03 -40.31 -62.88
CA GLY A 66 -6.31 -41.09 -63.90
C GLY A 66 -5.80 -40.30 -65.11
N GLU A 67 -6.30 -39.08 -65.35
CA GLU A 67 -5.82 -38.21 -66.44
C GLU A 67 -4.98 -37.04 -65.90
N THR A 68 -3.72 -37.32 -65.52
CA THR A 68 -2.85 -36.36 -64.81
C THR A 68 -2.69 -35.03 -65.54
N ARG A 69 -2.46 -35.06 -66.87
CA ARG A 69 -2.26 -33.86 -67.68
C ARG A 69 -3.53 -33.02 -67.79
N LEU A 70 -4.68 -33.65 -68.03
CA LEU A 70 -5.96 -32.97 -68.10
C LEU A 70 -6.25 -32.25 -66.78
N CYS A 71 -6.19 -33.00 -65.68
CA CYS A 71 -6.49 -32.46 -64.35
C CYS A 71 -5.54 -31.33 -63.95
N SER A 72 -4.24 -31.47 -64.26
CA SER A 72 -3.25 -30.43 -64.00
C SER A 72 -3.57 -29.12 -64.74
N ASN A 73 -3.90 -29.21 -66.04
CA ASN A 73 -4.27 -28.05 -66.84
C ASN A 73 -5.61 -27.44 -66.38
N VAL A 74 -6.59 -28.28 -66.05
CA VAL A 74 -7.89 -27.83 -65.53
C VAL A 74 -7.72 -27.10 -64.20
N ALA A 75 -6.95 -27.65 -63.25
CA ALA A 75 -6.64 -26.98 -61.98
C ALA A 75 -5.97 -25.63 -62.22
N TYR A 76 -4.99 -25.55 -63.12
CA TYR A 76 -4.35 -24.29 -63.50
C TYR A 76 -5.36 -23.26 -64.07
N ILE A 77 -6.26 -23.67 -64.96
CA ILE A 77 -7.30 -22.80 -65.52
C ILE A 77 -8.24 -22.31 -64.41
N LEU A 78 -8.73 -23.21 -63.55
CA LEU A 78 -9.63 -22.88 -62.45
C LEU A 78 -8.97 -21.91 -61.46
N GLY A 79 -7.70 -22.16 -61.11
CA GLY A 79 -6.90 -21.25 -60.27
C GLY A 79 -6.75 -19.87 -60.91
N THR A 80 -6.42 -19.82 -62.20
CA THR A 80 -6.24 -18.57 -62.93
C THR A 80 -7.55 -17.76 -63.03
N ILE A 81 -8.70 -18.44 -63.22
CA ILE A 81 -10.01 -17.79 -63.20
C ILE A 81 -10.35 -17.28 -61.79
N ALA A 82 -10.01 -18.05 -60.75
CA ALA A 82 -10.25 -17.68 -59.36
C ALA A 82 -9.45 -16.46 -58.90
N GLU A 83 -8.37 -16.08 -59.59
CA GLU A 83 -7.66 -14.82 -59.29
C GLU A 83 -8.54 -13.58 -59.56
N ASN A 84 -9.57 -13.72 -60.40
CA ASN A 84 -10.60 -12.71 -60.55
C ASN A 84 -11.70 -12.90 -59.49
N VAL A 85 -12.04 -11.85 -58.74
CA VAL A 85 -13.05 -11.90 -57.67
C VAL A 85 -14.41 -12.45 -58.14
N VAL A 86 -14.86 -12.07 -59.34
CA VAL A 86 -16.12 -12.57 -59.92
C VAL A 86 -15.97 -14.05 -60.33
N GLY A 87 -14.80 -14.41 -60.87
CA GLY A 87 -14.46 -15.80 -61.20
C GLY A 87 -14.48 -16.71 -59.97
N ALA A 88 -13.82 -16.30 -58.88
CA ALA A 88 -13.84 -17.01 -57.60
C ALA A 88 -15.25 -17.20 -57.06
N GLN A 89 -16.07 -16.15 -57.03
CA GLN A 89 -17.46 -16.22 -56.55
C GLN A 89 -18.31 -17.19 -57.38
N ARG A 90 -18.17 -17.16 -58.71
CA ARG A 90 -18.88 -18.09 -59.60
C ARG A 90 -18.40 -19.52 -59.39
N LEU A 91 -17.09 -19.74 -59.27
CA LEU A 91 -16.53 -21.07 -59.04
C LEU A 91 -17.03 -21.68 -57.73
N VAL A 92 -17.06 -20.90 -56.65
CA VAL A 92 -17.63 -21.31 -55.36
C VAL A 92 -19.12 -21.66 -55.51
N THR A 93 -19.89 -20.84 -56.23
CA THR A 93 -21.31 -21.08 -56.46
C THR A 93 -21.54 -22.39 -57.23
N VAL A 94 -20.79 -22.60 -58.31
CA VAL A 94 -20.88 -23.82 -59.14
C VAL A 94 -20.50 -25.05 -58.31
N ALA A 95 -19.38 -24.99 -57.58
CA ALA A 95 -18.92 -26.09 -56.75
C ALA A 95 -19.91 -26.45 -55.63
N GLN A 96 -20.59 -25.46 -55.04
CA GLN A 96 -21.67 -25.68 -54.08
C GLN A 96 -22.90 -26.35 -54.72
N THR A 97 -23.25 -26.00 -55.96
CA THR A 97 -24.39 -26.65 -56.65
C THR A 97 -24.11 -28.10 -57.05
N GLN A 98 -22.84 -28.50 -57.17
CA GLN A 98 -22.42 -29.87 -57.52
C GLN A 98 -22.37 -30.83 -56.31
N LEU A 99 -22.73 -30.38 -55.09
CA LEU A 99 -22.65 -31.16 -53.83
C LEU A 99 -23.46 -32.48 -53.79
N LEU A 100 -24.28 -32.78 -54.79
CA LEU A 100 -25.07 -34.02 -54.88
C LEU A 100 -24.38 -35.14 -55.67
N GLU A 101 -23.28 -34.84 -56.35
CA GLU A 101 -22.48 -35.83 -57.10
C GLU A 101 -21.26 -36.24 -56.27
N SER A 102 -20.77 -37.47 -56.44
CA SER A 102 -19.67 -38.05 -55.66
C SER A 102 -18.32 -37.31 -55.79
N ASP A 103 -18.22 -36.39 -56.74
CA ASP A 103 -16.98 -35.80 -57.23
C ASP A 103 -16.96 -34.29 -56.92
N SER A 104 -16.79 -33.93 -55.65
CA SER A 104 -16.71 -32.52 -55.26
C SER A 104 -15.37 -31.90 -55.72
N LEU A 105 -15.41 -30.64 -56.16
CA LEU A 105 -14.20 -29.90 -56.61
C LEU A 105 -13.08 -29.96 -55.56
N LEU A 106 -13.40 -29.73 -54.27
CA LEU A 106 -12.43 -29.80 -53.18
C LEU A 106 -11.93 -31.22 -52.93
N GLY A 107 -12.78 -32.25 -53.07
CA GLY A 107 -12.36 -33.65 -52.97
C GLY A 107 -11.39 -34.06 -54.09
N ASN A 108 -11.63 -33.58 -55.31
CA ASN A 108 -10.76 -33.83 -56.45
C ASN A 108 -9.42 -33.11 -56.30
N LEU A 109 -9.42 -31.81 -55.94
CA LEU A 109 -8.18 -31.06 -55.67
C LEU A 109 -7.39 -31.67 -54.51
N ASN A 110 -8.07 -32.07 -53.43
CA ASN A 110 -7.45 -32.77 -52.29
C ASN A 110 -6.80 -34.09 -52.71
N SER A 111 -7.45 -34.85 -53.60
CA SER A 111 -6.89 -36.09 -54.15
C SER A 111 -5.63 -35.81 -54.99
N MET A 112 -5.61 -34.72 -55.76
CA MET A 112 -4.47 -34.29 -56.55
C MET A 112 -3.25 -33.91 -55.69
N LEU A 113 -3.42 -33.42 -54.46
CA LEU A 113 -2.31 -33.11 -53.55
C LEU A 113 -1.44 -34.33 -53.22
N LYS A 114 -1.99 -35.54 -53.38
CA LYS A 114 -1.31 -36.81 -53.09
C LYS A 114 -0.63 -37.42 -54.33
N TRP A 115 -0.68 -36.77 -55.48
CA TRP A 115 -0.13 -37.30 -56.73
C TRP A 115 1.39 -37.20 -56.80
N THR A 116 2.01 -38.04 -57.63
CA THR A 116 3.46 -38.02 -57.86
C THR A 116 3.91 -36.92 -58.82
N ASP A 117 3.01 -36.40 -59.65
CA ASP A 117 3.30 -35.34 -60.61
C ASP A 117 3.33 -33.99 -59.90
N THR A 118 4.53 -33.41 -59.78
CA THR A 118 4.72 -32.17 -59.00
C THR A 118 4.00 -30.97 -59.60
N VAL A 119 3.78 -30.94 -60.92
CA VAL A 119 3.07 -29.84 -61.59
C VAL A 119 1.58 -29.91 -61.27
N ALA A 120 0.97 -31.10 -61.31
CA ALA A 120 -0.41 -31.31 -60.92
C ALA A 120 -0.65 -30.96 -59.44
N VAL A 121 0.26 -31.38 -58.55
CA VAL A 121 0.21 -31.04 -57.12
C VAL A 121 0.31 -29.53 -56.91
N MET A 122 1.27 -28.88 -57.58
CA MET A 122 1.46 -27.43 -57.51
C MET A 122 0.23 -26.67 -58.01
N ASN A 123 -0.34 -27.09 -59.15
CA ASN A 123 -1.54 -26.47 -59.70
C ASN A 123 -2.73 -26.65 -58.75
N ALA A 124 -2.93 -27.84 -58.17
CA ALA A 124 -4.00 -28.08 -57.20
C ALA A 124 -3.85 -27.22 -55.93
N ALA A 125 -2.64 -27.15 -55.36
CA ALA A 125 -2.35 -26.31 -54.21
C ALA A 125 -2.53 -24.81 -54.54
N GLY A 126 -2.07 -24.38 -55.72
CA GLY A 126 -2.28 -23.01 -56.23
C GLY A 126 -3.76 -22.66 -56.36
N THR A 127 -4.57 -23.55 -56.94
CA THR A 127 -6.03 -23.36 -57.03
C THR A 127 -6.64 -23.21 -55.64
N LEU A 128 -6.33 -24.09 -54.68
CA LEU A 128 -6.82 -24.00 -53.31
C LEU A 128 -6.43 -22.67 -52.65
N CYS A 129 -5.19 -22.23 -52.87
CA CYS A 129 -4.69 -20.95 -52.36
C CYS A 129 -5.51 -19.77 -52.90
N THR A 130 -5.66 -19.67 -54.22
CA THR A 130 -6.40 -18.57 -54.86
C THR A 130 -7.86 -18.57 -54.43
N MET A 131 -8.48 -19.73 -54.28
CA MET A 131 -9.84 -19.83 -53.75
C MET A 131 -9.95 -19.33 -52.29
N ALA A 132 -8.93 -19.58 -51.46
CA ALA A 132 -8.87 -19.11 -50.08
C ALA A 132 -8.53 -17.62 -49.92
N GLU A 133 -8.21 -16.92 -51.01
CA GLU A 133 -7.86 -15.49 -51.00
C GLU A 133 -9.08 -14.62 -50.63
N THR A 134 -10.23 -14.89 -51.24
CA THR A 134 -11.50 -14.20 -50.94
C THR A 134 -12.10 -14.67 -49.62
N ASN A 135 -12.89 -13.81 -48.97
CA ASN A 135 -13.56 -14.19 -47.74
C ASN A 135 -14.61 -15.30 -47.98
N GLU A 136 -15.38 -15.20 -49.05
CA GLU A 136 -16.41 -16.17 -49.42
C GLU A 136 -15.79 -17.53 -49.73
N GLY A 137 -14.73 -17.57 -50.55
CA GLY A 137 -14.05 -18.81 -50.90
C GLY A 137 -13.36 -19.46 -49.71
N ARG A 138 -12.75 -18.69 -48.81
CA ARG A 138 -12.18 -19.20 -47.56
C ARG A 138 -13.24 -19.77 -46.63
N GLN A 139 -14.38 -19.09 -46.43
CA GLN A 139 -15.45 -19.64 -45.60
C GLN A 139 -16.05 -20.91 -46.19
N TRP A 140 -16.18 -20.98 -47.51
CA TRP A 140 -16.60 -22.19 -48.20
C TRP A 140 -15.61 -23.34 -47.97
N LEU A 141 -14.30 -23.11 -48.18
CA LEU A 141 -13.24 -24.09 -47.92
C LEU A 141 -13.26 -24.58 -46.47
N LEU A 142 -13.41 -23.67 -45.49
CA LEU A 142 -13.42 -24.02 -44.07
C LEU A 142 -14.64 -24.83 -43.62
N ASN A 143 -15.75 -24.73 -44.34
CA ASN A 143 -17.00 -25.43 -44.05
C ASN A 143 -17.15 -26.76 -44.82
N ASP A 144 -16.24 -27.06 -45.75
CA ASP A 144 -16.25 -28.31 -46.50
C ASP A 144 -15.83 -29.51 -45.61
N SER A 145 -16.41 -30.68 -45.88
CA SER A 145 -16.10 -31.90 -45.13
C SER A 145 -14.66 -32.37 -45.29
N HIS A 146 -13.97 -32.00 -46.37
CA HIS A 146 -12.59 -32.42 -46.65
C HIS A 146 -11.53 -31.50 -46.04
N ILE A 147 -11.91 -30.40 -45.38
CA ILE A 147 -10.93 -29.39 -44.93
C ILE A 147 -9.83 -29.97 -44.02
N GLU A 148 -10.19 -30.90 -43.13
CA GLU A 148 -9.20 -31.52 -42.25
C GLU A 148 -8.18 -32.33 -43.03
N GLU A 149 -8.62 -33.11 -44.03
CA GLU A 149 -7.73 -33.88 -44.91
C GLU A 149 -6.90 -32.95 -45.81
N ILE A 150 -7.49 -31.87 -46.32
CA ILE A 150 -6.79 -30.86 -47.12
C ILE A 150 -5.66 -30.24 -46.31
N MET A 151 -5.90 -29.80 -45.07
CA MET A 151 -4.87 -29.20 -44.23
C MET A 151 -3.75 -30.19 -43.89
N VAL A 152 -4.08 -31.48 -43.67
CA VAL A 152 -3.09 -32.55 -43.47
C VAL A 152 -2.24 -32.77 -44.72
N ASN A 153 -2.86 -32.89 -45.89
CA ASN A 153 -2.17 -33.12 -47.15
C ASN A 153 -1.32 -31.91 -47.55
N VAL A 154 -1.83 -30.68 -47.39
CA VAL A 154 -1.06 -29.44 -47.58
C VAL A 154 0.12 -29.36 -46.61
N THR A 155 -0.06 -29.76 -45.34
CA THR A 155 1.07 -29.82 -44.38
C THR A 155 2.14 -30.81 -44.86
N ALA A 156 1.75 -31.97 -45.38
CA ALA A 156 2.70 -32.96 -45.91
C ALA A 156 3.48 -32.44 -47.12
N LEU A 157 2.92 -31.52 -47.91
CA LEU A 157 3.62 -30.88 -49.03
C LEU A 157 4.78 -29.97 -48.58
N LEU A 158 4.81 -29.54 -47.31
CA LEU A 158 5.96 -28.80 -46.77
C LEU A 158 7.24 -29.67 -46.68
N ASP A 159 7.12 -31.00 -46.77
CA ASP A 159 8.24 -31.94 -46.85
C ASP A 159 8.69 -32.24 -48.29
N SER A 160 8.10 -31.58 -49.28
CA SER A 160 8.49 -31.75 -50.68
C SER A 160 9.90 -31.25 -50.95
N ILE A 161 10.60 -31.91 -51.87
CA ILE A 161 11.91 -31.48 -52.38
C ILE A 161 11.75 -30.27 -53.33
N ASN A 162 10.56 -30.09 -53.90
CA ASN A 162 10.28 -29.00 -54.83
C ASN A 162 9.89 -27.71 -54.08
N GLU A 163 10.77 -26.72 -54.11
CA GLU A 163 10.59 -25.41 -53.46
C GLU A 163 9.27 -24.71 -53.83
N TRP A 164 8.80 -24.83 -55.08
CA TRP A 164 7.53 -24.23 -55.52
C TRP A 164 6.32 -24.96 -54.93
N THR A 165 6.41 -26.27 -54.72
CA THR A 165 5.37 -27.04 -54.02
C THR A 165 5.30 -26.64 -52.55
N VAL A 166 6.46 -26.52 -51.88
CA VAL A 166 6.54 -26.07 -50.48
C VAL A 166 6.01 -24.64 -50.34
N SER A 167 6.36 -23.74 -51.27
CA SER A 167 5.87 -22.36 -51.28
C SER A 167 4.35 -22.29 -51.43
N ASN A 168 3.76 -23.00 -52.39
CA ASN A 168 2.30 -23.05 -52.54
C ASN A 168 1.62 -23.64 -51.30
N ALA A 169 2.19 -24.68 -50.69
CA ALA A 169 1.66 -25.27 -49.47
C ALA A 169 1.66 -24.26 -48.30
N ALA A 170 2.78 -23.57 -48.08
CA ALA A 170 2.88 -22.51 -47.07
C ALA A 170 1.90 -21.36 -47.35
N LEU A 171 1.70 -21.00 -48.62
CA LEU A 171 0.77 -19.96 -49.02
C LEU A 171 -0.69 -20.36 -48.78
N VAL A 172 -1.10 -21.60 -49.05
CA VAL A 172 -2.43 -22.12 -48.70
C VAL A 172 -2.68 -21.99 -47.19
N LEU A 173 -1.73 -22.43 -46.36
CA LEU A 173 -1.83 -22.33 -44.90
C LEU A 173 -1.90 -20.86 -44.44
N ALA A 174 -1.10 -19.98 -45.05
CA ALA A 174 -1.13 -18.55 -44.79
C ALA A 174 -2.50 -17.92 -45.13
N ARG A 175 -3.11 -18.31 -46.26
CA ARG A 175 -4.45 -17.84 -46.65
C ARG A 175 -5.55 -18.35 -45.72
N ILE A 176 -5.46 -19.60 -45.28
CA ILE A 176 -6.36 -20.15 -44.25
C ILE A 176 -6.25 -19.36 -42.94
N ALA A 177 -5.02 -19.07 -42.51
CA ALA A 177 -4.71 -18.34 -41.27
C ALA A 177 -5.07 -16.83 -41.30
N ILE A 178 -5.52 -16.27 -42.43
CA ILE A 178 -5.97 -14.86 -42.48
C ILE A 178 -7.10 -14.62 -41.46
N CYS A 179 -8.02 -15.57 -41.32
CA CYS A 179 -9.16 -15.45 -40.42
C CYS A 179 -9.03 -16.32 -39.16
N GLU A 180 -9.63 -15.87 -38.06
CA GLU A 180 -9.56 -16.55 -36.76
C GLU A 180 -10.10 -17.99 -36.80
N SER A 181 -11.20 -18.25 -37.51
CA SER A 181 -11.76 -19.61 -37.63
C SER A 181 -10.81 -20.57 -38.35
N GLY A 182 -10.04 -20.07 -39.32
CA GLY A 182 -8.99 -20.84 -39.99
C GLY A 182 -7.82 -21.13 -39.07
N CYS A 183 -7.35 -20.15 -38.30
CA CYS A 183 -6.32 -20.36 -37.27
C CYS A 183 -6.75 -21.40 -36.24
N ARG A 184 -7.99 -21.30 -35.71
CA ARG A 184 -8.52 -22.28 -34.74
C ARG A 184 -8.55 -23.68 -35.33
N LYS A 185 -9.06 -23.84 -36.55
CA LYS A 185 -9.06 -25.14 -37.25
C LYS A 185 -7.65 -25.70 -37.39
N LEU A 186 -6.66 -24.90 -37.80
CA LEU A 186 -5.25 -25.34 -37.90
C LEU A 186 -4.66 -25.77 -36.55
N LEU A 187 -4.99 -25.06 -35.46
CA LEU A 187 -4.45 -25.32 -34.12
C LEU A 187 -5.16 -26.47 -33.39
N GLU A 188 -6.42 -26.73 -33.71
CA GLU A 188 -7.24 -27.79 -33.11
C GLU A 188 -7.09 -29.14 -33.82
N GLN A 189 -6.42 -29.18 -34.98
CA GLN A 189 -6.14 -30.45 -35.67
C GLN A 189 -5.26 -31.37 -34.84
N TYR A 190 -5.44 -32.68 -35.01
CA TYR A 190 -4.61 -33.70 -34.35
C TYR A 190 -3.12 -33.61 -34.72
N ASN A 191 -2.79 -33.03 -35.88
CA ASN A 191 -1.43 -32.84 -36.40
C ASN A 191 -0.94 -31.39 -36.27
N SER A 192 -1.63 -30.52 -35.52
CA SER A 192 -1.29 -29.08 -35.41
C SER A 192 0.18 -28.85 -35.02
N ARG A 193 0.69 -29.61 -34.04
CA ARG A 193 2.10 -29.56 -33.63
C ARG A 193 3.05 -29.82 -34.80
N HIS A 194 2.74 -30.80 -35.65
CA HIS A 194 3.54 -31.12 -36.83
C HIS A 194 3.48 -29.97 -37.85
N THR A 195 2.29 -29.43 -38.13
CA THR A 195 2.13 -28.26 -39.01
C THR A 195 2.97 -27.07 -38.53
N LEU A 196 2.96 -26.77 -37.23
CA LEU A 196 3.77 -25.70 -36.64
C LEU A 196 5.27 -25.96 -36.81
N CYS A 197 5.76 -27.17 -36.50
CA CYS A 197 7.18 -27.52 -36.70
C CYS A 197 7.60 -27.35 -38.17
N LYS A 198 6.73 -27.75 -39.12
CA LYS A 198 7.02 -27.62 -40.56
C LYS A 198 7.02 -26.17 -41.02
N LEU A 199 6.06 -25.36 -40.58
CA LEU A 199 6.06 -23.93 -40.86
C LEU A 199 7.31 -23.23 -40.30
N ILE A 200 7.78 -23.62 -39.10
CA ILE A 200 9.02 -23.10 -38.53
C ILE A 200 10.23 -23.52 -39.37
N ALA A 201 10.28 -24.78 -39.82
CA ALA A 201 11.36 -25.28 -40.67
C ALA A 201 11.38 -24.62 -42.07
N SER A 202 10.23 -24.15 -42.55
CA SER A 202 10.09 -23.41 -43.81
C SER A 202 10.49 -21.93 -43.71
N LEU A 203 10.83 -21.42 -42.51
CA LEU A 203 11.32 -20.04 -42.37
C LEU A 203 12.69 -19.88 -43.02
N GLY A 204 12.83 -18.82 -43.81
CA GLY A 204 14.05 -18.52 -44.55
C GLY A 204 13.81 -17.45 -45.60
N VAL A 205 14.86 -17.12 -46.36
CA VAL A 205 14.74 -16.30 -47.55
C VAL A 205 14.95 -17.20 -48.75
N ASP A 206 13.94 -17.28 -49.59
CA ASP A 206 13.89 -18.10 -50.78
C ASP A 206 13.25 -17.34 -51.94
N GLU A 207 13.64 -17.65 -53.17
CA GLU A 207 13.09 -17.01 -54.37
C GLU A 207 11.60 -17.33 -54.58
N ALA A 208 11.12 -18.46 -54.04
CA ALA A 208 9.74 -18.90 -54.19
C ALA A 208 8.76 -18.21 -53.21
N GLY A 209 9.25 -17.44 -52.22
CA GLY A 209 8.43 -16.76 -51.22
C GLY A 209 7.81 -17.67 -50.13
N CYS A 210 8.34 -18.88 -49.96
CA CYS A 210 7.89 -19.85 -48.96
C CYS A 210 8.04 -19.30 -47.54
N GLY A 211 9.23 -18.80 -47.19
CA GLY A 211 9.52 -18.29 -45.85
C GLY A 211 8.65 -17.09 -45.49
N THR A 212 8.41 -16.19 -46.44
CA THR A 212 7.51 -15.04 -46.28
C THR A 212 6.08 -15.47 -45.97
N SER A 213 5.59 -16.52 -46.63
CA SER A 213 4.25 -17.09 -46.37
C SER A 213 4.19 -17.82 -45.03
N ALA A 214 5.22 -18.59 -44.70
CA ALA A 214 5.34 -19.30 -43.43
C ALA A 214 5.39 -18.33 -42.23
N ALA A 215 6.17 -17.24 -42.34
CA ALA A 215 6.23 -16.18 -41.33
C ALA A 215 4.87 -15.51 -41.12
N PHE A 216 4.14 -15.19 -42.21
CA PHE A 216 2.80 -14.64 -42.10
C PHE A 216 1.84 -15.60 -41.39
N ALA A 217 1.83 -16.88 -41.80
CA ALA A 217 1.00 -17.91 -41.18
C ALA A 217 1.30 -18.04 -39.68
N LEU A 218 2.59 -18.17 -39.31
CA LEU A 218 3.02 -18.25 -37.92
C LEU A 218 2.64 -17.00 -37.13
N GLY A 219 2.77 -15.80 -37.70
CA GLY A 219 2.32 -14.56 -37.05
C GLY A 219 0.83 -14.56 -36.76
N ARG A 220 -0.01 -14.98 -37.72
CA ARG A 220 -1.47 -15.09 -37.52
C ARG A 220 -1.84 -16.17 -36.50
N LEU A 221 -1.10 -17.27 -36.44
CA LEU A 221 -1.31 -18.32 -35.43
C LEU A 221 -0.86 -17.83 -34.03
N CYS A 222 0.27 -17.14 -33.94
CA CYS A 222 0.77 -16.46 -32.74
C CYS A 222 -0.10 -15.29 -32.29
N ASP A 223 -1.06 -14.81 -33.09
CA ASP A 223 -2.00 -13.77 -32.67
C ASP A 223 -2.99 -14.34 -31.63
N LEU A 224 -3.22 -15.65 -31.65
CA LEU A 224 -4.07 -16.37 -30.69
C LEU A 224 -3.26 -16.94 -29.51
N ASP A 225 -3.83 -16.87 -28.30
CA ASP A 225 -3.22 -17.44 -27.08
C ASP A 225 -2.87 -18.93 -27.23
N VAL A 226 -3.78 -19.71 -27.82
CA VAL A 226 -3.58 -21.16 -28.04
C VAL A 226 -2.40 -21.41 -28.98
N GLY A 227 -2.26 -20.59 -30.03
CA GLY A 227 -1.15 -20.74 -30.99
C GLY A 227 0.19 -20.40 -30.37
N ARG A 228 0.27 -19.30 -29.58
CA ARG A 228 1.48 -18.96 -28.82
C ARG A 228 1.87 -20.08 -27.85
N SER A 229 0.94 -20.56 -27.05
CA SER A 229 1.19 -21.66 -26.10
C SER A 229 1.72 -22.90 -26.83
N GLN A 230 1.07 -23.34 -27.90
CA GLN A 230 1.51 -24.53 -28.65
C GLN A 230 2.90 -24.35 -29.26
N ILE A 231 3.21 -23.16 -29.82
CA ILE A 231 4.52 -22.85 -30.41
C ILE A 231 5.60 -22.81 -29.33
N LEU A 232 5.34 -22.20 -28.18
CA LEU A 232 6.31 -22.13 -27.07
C LEU A 232 6.58 -23.49 -26.43
N ASP A 233 5.66 -24.45 -26.55
CA ASP A 233 5.84 -25.85 -26.15
C ASP A 233 6.64 -26.68 -27.18
N LEU A 234 7.06 -26.10 -28.32
CA LEU A 234 7.92 -26.74 -29.31
C LEU A 234 9.40 -26.60 -28.95
N GLU A 235 10.21 -27.61 -29.26
CA GLU A 235 11.67 -27.51 -29.14
C GLU A 235 12.23 -26.50 -30.17
N GLU A 236 11.51 -26.34 -31.28
CA GLU A 236 11.82 -25.45 -32.39
C GLU A 236 11.52 -23.96 -32.11
N ALA A 237 10.88 -23.61 -30.99
CA ALA A 237 10.53 -22.23 -30.65
C ALA A 237 11.76 -21.29 -30.64
N THR A 238 12.89 -21.77 -30.10
CA THR A 238 14.15 -21.03 -30.11
C THR A 238 14.67 -20.83 -31.54
N HIS A 239 14.57 -21.86 -32.37
CA HIS A 239 14.99 -21.84 -33.77
C HIS A 239 14.13 -20.87 -34.59
N MET A 240 12.81 -20.85 -34.36
CA MET A 240 11.88 -19.91 -34.98
C MET A 240 12.35 -18.46 -34.80
N ILE A 241 12.68 -18.05 -33.58
CA ILE A 241 13.15 -16.68 -33.30
C ILE A 241 14.45 -16.37 -34.07
N THR A 242 15.39 -17.31 -34.12
CA THR A 242 16.64 -17.15 -34.90
C THR A 242 16.39 -17.10 -36.40
N ALA A 243 15.45 -17.87 -36.92
CA ALA A 243 15.09 -17.84 -38.34
C ALA A 243 14.41 -16.53 -38.72
N LEU A 244 13.50 -16.02 -37.88
CA LEU A 244 12.85 -14.72 -38.06
C LEU A 244 13.87 -13.58 -38.03
N GLU A 245 14.86 -13.62 -37.14
CA GLU A 245 15.94 -12.63 -37.13
C GLU A 245 16.71 -12.60 -38.45
N LYS A 246 17.14 -13.76 -38.95
CA LYS A 246 17.85 -13.86 -40.23
C LYS A 246 17.00 -13.35 -41.39
N MET A 247 15.70 -13.66 -41.38
CA MET A 247 14.76 -13.15 -42.39
C MET A 247 14.68 -11.62 -42.36
N MET A 248 14.59 -11.01 -41.17
CA MET A 248 14.61 -9.54 -41.02
C MET A 248 15.94 -8.93 -41.49
N ALA A 249 17.06 -9.61 -41.29
CA ALA A 249 18.39 -9.08 -41.63
C ALA A 249 18.74 -9.17 -43.13
N ASN A 250 18.07 -10.05 -43.88
CA ASN A 250 18.42 -10.35 -45.28
C ASN A 250 18.01 -9.27 -46.31
N GLY A 251 17.24 -8.26 -45.91
CA GLY A 251 16.94 -7.09 -46.75
C GLY A 251 15.81 -7.25 -47.78
N ASP A 252 15.17 -8.42 -47.86
CA ASP A 252 13.89 -8.57 -48.56
C ASP A 252 12.78 -7.84 -47.78
N THR A 253 12.12 -6.87 -48.42
CA THR A 253 11.15 -6.00 -47.74
C THR A 253 9.90 -6.78 -47.31
N GLY A 254 9.43 -7.75 -48.11
CA GLY A 254 8.28 -8.58 -47.76
C GLY A 254 8.55 -9.51 -46.57
N GLY A 255 9.64 -10.27 -46.65
CA GLY A 255 10.08 -11.20 -45.61
C GLY A 255 10.38 -10.49 -44.29
N SER A 256 11.01 -9.31 -44.34
CA SER A 256 11.33 -8.53 -43.13
C SER A 256 10.09 -8.05 -42.40
N LYS A 257 9.07 -7.57 -43.13
CA LYS A 257 7.79 -7.13 -42.55
C LYS A 257 7.03 -8.28 -41.89
N ASN A 258 6.93 -9.42 -42.57
CA ASN A 258 6.25 -10.60 -42.03
C ASN A 258 7.00 -11.19 -40.84
N ALA A 259 8.33 -11.15 -40.84
CA ALA A 259 9.13 -11.60 -39.70
C ALA A 259 8.98 -10.68 -38.49
N CYS A 260 8.96 -9.35 -38.68
CA CYS A 260 8.63 -8.39 -37.62
C CYS A 260 7.23 -8.66 -37.05
N PHE A 261 6.23 -8.84 -37.93
CA PHE A 261 4.86 -9.16 -37.52
C PHE A 261 4.81 -10.43 -36.66
N ALA A 262 5.40 -11.53 -37.13
CA ALA A 262 5.40 -12.80 -36.41
C ALA A 262 6.10 -12.70 -35.04
N LEU A 263 7.25 -12.02 -34.99
CA LEU A 263 7.98 -11.78 -33.74
C LEU A 263 7.17 -10.91 -32.77
N SER A 264 6.45 -9.90 -33.28
CA SER A 264 5.60 -9.04 -32.45
C SER A 264 4.39 -9.80 -31.89
N CYS A 265 3.73 -10.66 -32.69
CA CYS A 265 2.65 -11.51 -32.22
C CYS A 265 3.14 -12.46 -31.12
N LEU A 266 4.29 -13.12 -31.32
CA LEU A 266 4.90 -13.99 -30.32
C LEU A 266 5.25 -13.24 -29.02
N ALA A 267 5.71 -11.98 -29.11
CA ALA A 267 6.08 -11.15 -27.97
C ALA A 267 4.89 -10.52 -27.22
N THR A 268 3.66 -10.76 -27.64
CA THR A 268 2.48 -10.06 -27.10
C THR A 268 2.14 -10.50 -25.67
N ASP A 269 2.36 -11.78 -25.33
CA ASP A 269 2.19 -12.28 -23.97
C ASP A 269 3.52 -12.33 -23.20
N LYS A 270 3.44 -12.62 -21.89
CA LYS A 270 4.62 -12.61 -21.00
C LYS A 270 5.60 -13.74 -21.30
N ASP A 271 5.11 -14.90 -21.72
CA ASP A 271 5.93 -16.11 -21.89
C ASP A 271 6.72 -16.03 -23.20
N GLY A 272 6.06 -15.67 -24.30
CA GLY A 272 6.72 -15.42 -25.59
C GLY A 272 7.64 -14.20 -25.54
N HIS A 273 7.25 -13.13 -24.83
CA HIS A 273 8.15 -12.01 -24.55
C HIS A 273 9.43 -12.44 -23.83
N ALA A 274 9.29 -13.22 -22.75
CA ALA A 274 10.45 -13.74 -22.02
C ALA A 274 11.32 -14.64 -22.90
N HIS A 275 10.70 -15.50 -23.71
CA HIS A 275 11.41 -16.41 -24.60
C HIS A 275 12.23 -15.66 -25.67
N ILE A 276 11.71 -14.56 -26.21
CA ILE A 276 12.45 -13.70 -27.16
C ILE A 276 13.61 -13.00 -26.45
N LEU A 277 13.39 -12.41 -25.27
CA LEU A 277 14.45 -11.71 -24.53
C LEU A 277 15.60 -12.62 -24.09
N MET A 278 15.31 -13.89 -23.80
CA MET A 278 16.31 -14.88 -23.39
C MET A 278 16.99 -15.57 -24.58
N ASN A 279 16.52 -15.35 -25.80
CA ASN A 279 17.14 -15.94 -26.99
C ASN A 279 18.54 -15.34 -27.22
N PRO A 280 19.57 -16.16 -27.51
CA PRO A 280 20.92 -15.66 -27.77
C PRO A 280 21.03 -14.62 -28.88
N VAL A 281 20.10 -14.64 -29.85
CA VAL A 281 20.07 -13.74 -31.03
C VAL A 281 19.38 -12.39 -30.74
N PHE A 282 18.89 -12.17 -29.52
CA PHE A 282 18.14 -10.97 -29.17
C PHE A 282 18.91 -9.65 -29.39
N PRO A 283 20.22 -9.53 -29.10
CA PRO A 283 20.99 -8.34 -29.44
C PRO A 283 20.98 -8.04 -30.95
N GLU A 284 21.08 -9.07 -31.80
CA GLU A 284 21.01 -8.98 -33.25
C GLU A 284 19.62 -8.55 -33.72
N ILE A 285 18.55 -9.07 -33.11
CA ILE A 285 17.17 -8.58 -33.34
C ILE A 285 17.10 -7.07 -33.15
N LEU A 286 17.64 -6.53 -32.04
CA LEU A 286 17.62 -5.08 -31.79
C LEU A 286 18.44 -4.30 -32.81
N ASN A 287 19.60 -4.82 -33.23
CA ASN A 287 20.42 -4.20 -34.26
C ASN A 287 19.67 -4.14 -35.61
N THR A 288 19.05 -5.24 -36.01
CA THR A 288 18.29 -5.36 -37.25
C THR A 288 17.05 -4.46 -37.22
N LEU A 289 16.31 -4.41 -36.11
CA LEU A 289 15.19 -3.47 -35.93
C LEU A 289 15.64 -2.01 -36.01
N CYS A 290 16.82 -1.67 -35.49
CA CYS A 290 17.39 -0.32 -35.65
C CYS A 290 17.66 0.02 -37.13
N VAL A 291 18.23 -0.92 -37.90
CA VAL A 291 18.46 -0.74 -39.34
C VAL A 291 17.15 -0.57 -40.11
N LEU A 292 16.14 -1.38 -39.80
CA LEU A 292 14.81 -1.29 -40.44
C LEU A 292 14.09 0.02 -40.08
N LEU A 293 14.26 0.52 -38.86
CA LEU A 293 13.72 1.81 -38.42
C LEU A 293 14.31 3.01 -39.20
N GLU A 294 15.55 2.88 -39.68
CA GLU A 294 16.22 3.86 -40.54
C GLU A 294 15.88 3.71 -42.03
N SER A 295 15.04 2.74 -42.40
CA SER A 295 14.65 2.49 -43.78
C SER A 295 13.93 3.69 -44.40
N LYS A 296 14.17 3.92 -45.70
CA LYS A 296 13.43 4.91 -46.49
C LYS A 296 11.97 4.49 -46.72
N GLU A 297 11.70 3.19 -46.66
CA GLU A 297 10.37 2.64 -46.81
C GLU A 297 9.61 2.75 -45.48
N GLN A 298 8.57 3.60 -45.46
CA GLN A 298 7.80 3.89 -44.25
C GLN A 298 7.19 2.65 -43.60
N GLU A 299 6.75 1.67 -44.40
CA GLU A 299 6.17 0.42 -43.87
C GLU A 299 7.20 -0.42 -43.12
N SER A 300 8.42 -0.57 -43.65
CA SER A 300 9.48 -1.32 -42.97
C SER A 300 9.88 -0.66 -41.65
N ALA A 301 9.96 0.68 -41.63
CA ALA A 301 10.19 1.43 -40.40
C ALA A 301 9.03 1.27 -39.40
N TRP A 302 7.79 1.23 -39.87
CA TRP A 302 6.60 1.02 -39.03
C TRP A 302 6.59 -0.36 -38.39
N PHE A 303 6.85 -1.44 -39.13
CA PHE A 303 6.94 -2.79 -38.56
C PHE A 303 8.06 -2.91 -37.51
N ALA A 304 9.19 -2.25 -37.74
CA ALA A 304 10.26 -2.19 -36.76
C ALA A 304 9.85 -1.44 -35.48
N ALA A 305 9.21 -0.27 -35.63
CA ALA A 305 8.70 0.53 -34.50
C ALA A 305 7.61 -0.21 -33.72
N MET A 306 6.67 -0.88 -34.39
CA MET A 306 5.64 -1.70 -33.76
C MET A 306 6.26 -2.86 -32.98
N THR A 307 7.26 -3.55 -33.54
CA THR A 307 7.98 -4.62 -32.84
C THR A 307 8.69 -4.10 -31.59
N LEU A 308 9.39 -2.96 -31.68
CA LEU A 308 10.03 -2.30 -30.54
C LEU A 308 9.01 -1.89 -29.46
N LYS A 309 7.84 -1.40 -29.85
CA LYS A 309 6.73 -1.11 -28.93
C LYS A 309 6.29 -2.36 -28.18
N VAL A 310 6.06 -3.47 -28.88
CA VAL A 310 5.61 -4.71 -28.23
C VAL A 310 6.68 -5.21 -27.27
N LEU A 311 7.95 -5.20 -27.68
CA LEU A 311 9.07 -5.53 -26.78
C LEU A 311 9.11 -4.59 -25.56
N GLY A 312 8.87 -3.29 -25.75
CA GLY A 312 8.83 -2.27 -24.69
C GLY A 312 7.52 -2.21 -23.89
N SER A 313 6.53 -3.04 -24.20
CA SER A 313 5.26 -3.08 -23.46
C SER A 313 5.38 -3.75 -22.09
N HIS A 314 6.44 -4.54 -21.89
CA HIS A 314 6.74 -5.26 -20.66
C HIS A 314 7.99 -4.68 -19.95
N PRO A 315 8.02 -4.66 -18.60
CA PRO A 315 9.12 -4.04 -17.84
C PRO A 315 10.52 -4.60 -18.18
N LYS A 316 10.67 -5.92 -18.33
CA LYS A 316 11.95 -6.55 -18.69
C LYS A 316 12.45 -6.10 -20.08
N GLY A 317 11.52 -5.85 -21.00
CA GLY A 317 11.85 -5.37 -22.33
C GLY A 317 12.28 -3.92 -22.33
N VAL A 318 11.64 -3.07 -21.51
CA VAL A 318 12.09 -1.68 -21.28
C VAL A 318 13.55 -1.63 -20.85
N VAL A 319 13.95 -2.48 -19.90
CA VAL A 319 15.35 -2.56 -19.44
C VAL A 319 16.28 -2.90 -20.60
N LYS A 320 15.97 -3.95 -21.35
CA LYS A 320 16.77 -4.40 -22.51
C LYS A 320 16.87 -3.35 -23.63
N LEU A 321 15.78 -2.64 -23.91
CA LEU A 321 15.76 -1.57 -24.91
C LEU A 321 16.56 -0.34 -24.46
N ARG A 322 16.59 -0.03 -23.15
CA ARG A 322 17.44 1.05 -22.59
C ARG A 322 18.92 0.70 -22.63
N GLU A 323 19.27 -0.57 -22.43
CA GLU A 323 20.65 -1.06 -22.50
C GLU A 323 21.24 -0.93 -23.92
N HIS A 324 20.40 -0.98 -24.97
CA HIS A 324 20.87 -0.90 -26.34
C HIS A 324 21.29 0.53 -26.74
N PRO A 325 22.52 0.75 -27.26
CA PRO A 325 23.12 2.08 -27.41
C PRO A 325 22.41 2.97 -28.45
N LYS A 326 21.69 2.37 -29.41
CA LYS A 326 21.08 3.10 -30.53
C LYS A 326 19.56 3.30 -30.41
N VAL A 327 18.83 2.42 -29.70
CA VAL A 327 17.35 2.35 -29.78
C VAL A 327 16.71 3.69 -29.40
N SER A 328 17.05 4.21 -28.22
CA SER A 328 16.46 5.47 -27.73
C SER A 328 16.86 6.69 -28.58
N THR A 329 18.07 6.69 -29.14
CA THR A 329 18.54 7.77 -30.01
C THR A 329 17.82 7.75 -31.35
N LEU A 330 17.68 6.58 -31.98
CA LEU A 330 16.98 6.44 -33.26
C LEU A 330 15.50 6.74 -33.16
N LEU A 331 14.81 6.24 -32.12
CA LEU A 331 13.42 6.57 -31.87
C LEU A 331 13.21 8.10 -31.76
N LYS A 332 14.09 8.82 -31.05
CA LYS A 332 14.04 10.29 -30.98
C LYS A 332 14.28 10.94 -32.35
N THR A 333 15.22 10.43 -33.14
CA THR A 333 15.47 10.93 -34.50
C THR A 333 14.24 10.75 -35.40
N VAL A 334 13.58 9.59 -35.35
CA VAL A 334 12.33 9.35 -36.11
C VAL A 334 11.20 10.23 -35.62
N ALA A 335 11.04 10.41 -34.30
CA ALA A 335 10.02 11.28 -33.71
C ALA A 335 10.15 12.75 -34.17
N CYS A 336 11.38 13.21 -34.45
CA CYS A 336 11.64 14.55 -34.99
C CYS A 336 11.63 14.62 -36.52
N SER A 337 11.41 13.51 -37.22
CA SER A 337 11.46 13.48 -38.69
C SER A 337 10.21 14.12 -39.30
N PRO A 338 10.34 15.11 -40.19
CA PRO A 338 9.20 15.74 -40.85
C PRO A 338 8.54 14.85 -41.93
N THR A 339 9.20 13.76 -42.31
CA THR A 339 8.72 12.83 -43.36
C THR A 339 8.10 11.56 -42.80
N ALA A 340 8.13 11.35 -41.48
CA ALA A 340 7.55 10.18 -40.85
C ALA A 340 6.01 10.24 -40.90
N GLY A 341 5.39 9.12 -41.29
CA GLY A 341 3.94 8.97 -41.28
C GLY A 341 3.36 9.01 -39.86
N LYS A 342 2.09 9.40 -39.74
CA LYS A 342 1.39 9.50 -38.44
C LYS A 342 1.42 8.19 -37.66
N ASP A 343 1.10 7.07 -38.31
CA ASP A 343 1.03 5.76 -37.65
C ASP A 343 2.41 5.31 -37.12
N LEU A 344 3.49 5.62 -37.84
CA LEU A 344 4.86 5.37 -37.39
C LEU A 344 5.20 6.20 -36.14
N LEU A 345 4.85 7.48 -36.15
CA LEU A 345 5.09 8.37 -35.01
C LEU A 345 4.31 7.92 -33.77
N GLU A 346 3.08 7.44 -33.91
CA GLU A 346 2.30 6.91 -32.79
C GLU A 346 3.00 5.73 -32.09
N GLU A 347 3.61 4.80 -32.86
CA GLU A 347 4.35 3.67 -32.30
C GLU A 347 5.68 4.08 -31.65
N VAL A 348 6.38 5.03 -32.27
CA VAL A 348 7.63 5.59 -31.75
C VAL A 348 7.40 6.36 -30.44
N ASP A 349 6.39 7.22 -30.40
CA ASP A 349 6.06 8.02 -29.21
C ASP A 349 5.56 7.15 -28.05
N PHE A 350 4.81 6.08 -28.34
CA PHE A 350 4.45 5.09 -27.33
C PHE A 350 5.71 4.47 -26.70
N THR A 351 6.65 4.03 -27.54
CA THR A 351 7.88 3.40 -27.08
C THR A 351 8.74 4.39 -26.30
N LEU A 352 8.92 5.62 -26.78
CA LEU A 352 9.70 6.66 -26.10
C LEU A 352 9.16 7.00 -24.70
N ARG A 353 7.84 7.06 -24.53
CA ARG A 353 7.24 7.26 -23.19
C ARG A 353 7.60 6.14 -22.21
N LYS A 354 7.58 4.88 -22.66
CA LYS A 354 8.01 3.72 -21.86
C LYS A 354 9.51 3.76 -21.53
N LEU A 355 10.34 4.21 -22.48
CA LEU A 355 11.78 4.28 -22.31
C LEU A 355 12.26 5.52 -21.54
N GLN A 356 11.37 6.43 -21.13
CA GLN A 356 11.75 7.64 -20.43
C GLN A 356 12.53 7.33 -19.12
N PRO A 357 13.74 7.89 -18.94
CA PRO A 357 14.52 7.66 -17.74
C PRO A 357 13.89 8.33 -16.53
N LEU A 358 14.28 7.88 -15.34
CA LEU A 358 13.87 8.47 -14.07
C LEU A 358 14.22 9.96 -14.03
N SER A 359 13.19 10.78 -13.80
CA SER A 359 13.39 12.20 -13.54
C SER A 359 13.89 12.43 -12.11
N LYS A 360 14.53 13.58 -11.89
CA LYS A 360 14.92 14.01 -10.55
C LYS A 360 13.69 14.05 -9.65
N PRO A 361 13.68 13.31 -8.52
CA PRO A 361 12.53 13.32 -7.62
C PRO A 361 12.40 14.68 -6.93
N PRO A 362 11.17 15.10 -6.58
CA PRO A 362 10.95 16.24 -5.70
C PRO A 362 11.64 16.05 -4.36
N SER A 363 12.00 17.17 -3.71
CA SER A 363 12.53 17.13 -2.35
C SER A 363 11.54 16.48 -1.38
N PRO A 364 12.01 15.65 -0.43
CA PRO A 364 11.12 15.06 0.55
C PRO A 364 10.54 16.13 1.47
N LEU A 365 9.28 15.97 1.83
CA LEU A 365 8.56 16.78 2.81
C LEU A 365 8.90 16.29 4.22
N VAL A 366 9.10 17.23 5.13
CA VAL A 366 9.61 16.95 6.47
C VAL A 366 8.71 17.59 7.51
N ASP A 367 8.07 16.75 8.33
CA ASP A 367 7.18 17.15 9.41
C ASP A 367 7.80 16.76 10.76
N VAL A 368 8.08 17.74 11.61
CA VAL A 368 8.54 17.48 12.99
C VAL A 368 7.32 17.07 13.81
N LEU A 369 7.23 15.79 14.19
CA LEU A 369 6.10 15.28 14.98
C LEU A 369 6.23 15.66 16.46
N ASN A 370 7.45 15.53 16.99
CA ASN A 370 7.82 15.91 18.35
C ASN A 370 9.36 16.01 18.45
N ILE A 371 9.88 16.36 19.63
CA ILE A 371 11.33 16.51 19.87
C ILE A 371 12.17 15.26 19.56
N ASN A 372 11.57 14.07 19.53
CA ASN A 372 12.27 12.81 19.33
C ASN A 372 11.97 12.16 17.98
N SER A 373 11.10 12.73 17.16
CA SER A 373 10.72 12.11 15.89
C SER A 373 10.37 13.10 14.78
N ILE A 374 10.87 12.79 13.59
CA ILE A 374 10.60 13.51 12.34
C ILE A 374 9.95 12.52 11.39
N ARG A 375 8.86 12.93 10.74
CA ARG A 375 8.26 12.19 9.63
C ARG A 375 8.76 12.81 8.33
N ILE A 376 9.28 11.96 7.46
CA ILE A 376 9.71 12.32 6.12
C ILE A 376 8.75 11.64 5.14
N THR A 377 8.17 12.39 4.22
CA THR A 377 7.24 11.87 3.21
C THR A 377 7.64 12.33 1.82
N TRP A 378 7.28 11.57 0.79
CA TRP A 378 7.52 11.92 -0.59
C TRP A 378 6.40 11.43 -1.50
N SER A 379 6.27 12.05 -2.66
CA SER A 379 5.26 11.67 -3.65
C SER A 379 5.66 10.38 -4.38
N ARG A 380 4.67 9.51 -4.62
CA ARG A 380 4.88 8.29 -5.40
C ARG A 380 5.15 8.65 -6.86
N VAL A 381 6.28 8.19 -7.38
CA VAL A 381 6.61 8.19 -8.81
C VAL A 381 5.89 7.03 -9.49
N ILE A 382 5.12 7.33 -10.53
CA ILE A 382 4.44 6.36 -11.38
C ILE A 382 5.12 6.39 -12.74
N LEU A 383 5.54 5.23 -13.22
CA LEU A 383 6.21 5.10 -14.51
C LEU A 383 5.31 4.40 -15.51
N ASP A 384 5.21 4.96 -16.71
CA ASP A 384 4.50 4.33 -17.82
C ASP A 384 5.09 2.95 -18.15
N SER A 385 6.38 2.74 -17.93
CA SER A 385 7.08 1.47 -18.15
C SER A 385 6.56 0.30 -17.32
N GLY A 386 5.85 0.56 -16.21
CA GLY A 386 5.43 -0.46 -15.25
C GLY A 386 6.57 -1.02 -14.39
N LEU A 387 7.77 -0.45 -14.45
CA LEU A 387 8.90 -0.83 -13.59
C LEU A 387 8.62 -0.43 -12.13
N GLU A 388 9.00 -1.30 -11.20
CA GLU A 388 8.88 -1.02 -9.77
C GLU A 388 9.94 -0.03 -9.31
N VAL A 389 9.46 1.01 -8.63
CA VAL A 389 10.31 2.10 -8.13
C VAL A 389 10.75 1.81 -6.70
N THR A 390 12.07 1.89 -6.46
CA THR A 390 12.67 1.78 -5.14
C THR A 390 13.19 3.14 -4.68
N TYR A 391 12.73 3.59 -3.51
CA TYR A 391 13.17 4.83 -2.86
C TYR A 391 14.30 4.54 -1.89
N SER A 392 15.31 5.42 -1.86
CA SER A 392 16.34 5.43 -0.84
C SER A 392 16.42 6.82 -0.20
N LEU A 393 16.20 6.90 1.11
CA LEU A 393 16.29 8.16 1.87
C LEU A 393 17.65 8.25 2.56
N PHE A 394 18.28 9.43 2.52
CA PHE A 394 19.58 9.69 3.14
C PHE A 394 19.53 10.91 4.07
N ASP A 395 20.29 10.87 5.16
CA ASP A 395 20.72 12.03 5.98
C ASP A 395 22.21 12.25 5.70
N GLY A 396 22.55 13.24 4.87
CA GLY A 396 23.89 13.36 4.27
C GLY A 396 24.25 12.12 3.43
N ASP A 397 25.30 11.40 3.83
CA ASP A 397 25.73 10.15 3.18
C ASP A 397 25.15 8.89 3.84
N LYS A 398 24.48 9.02 4.97
CA LYS A 398 23.91 7.88 5.69
C LYS A 398 22.55 7.52 5.11
N ARG A 399 22.43 6.33 4.51
CA ARG A 399 21.12 5.78 4.11
C ARG A 399 20.29 5.40 5.33
N LEU A 400 19.10 5.98 5.42
CA LEU A 400 18.13 5.74 6.49
C LEU A 400 17.08 4.70 6.08
N TYR A 401 16.68 4.69 4.80
CA TYR A 401 15.62 3.83 4.29
C TYR A 401 15.96 3.34 2.87
N LYS A 402 15.50 2.13 2.53
CA LYS A 402 15.43 1.61 1.16
C LYS A 402 14.19 0.73 1.02
N GLY A 403 13.32 1.05 0.08
CA GLY A 403 12.10 0.27 -0.17
C GLY A 403 11.04 1.03 -0.98
N PRO A 404 9.83 0.47 -1.11
CA PRO A 404 8.76 1.01 -1.96
C PRO A 404 7.87 2.06 -1.26
N ASP A 405 7.98 2.20 0.07
CA ASP A 405 7.11 3.10 0.83
C ASP A 405 7.40 4.56 0.51
N CYS A 406 6.37 5.41 0.72
CA CYS A 406 6.41 6.84 0.46
C CYS A 406 6.57 7.69 1.74
N SER A 407 6.90 7.04 2.86
CA SER A 407 7.07 7.70 4.15
C SER A 407 8.06 6.95 5.03
N TYR A 408 8.82 7.70 5.83
CA TYR A 408 9.73 7.17 6.82
C TYR A 408 9.68 8.01 8.10
N VAL A 409 9.64 7.36 9.26
CA VAL A 409 9.68 8.05 10.56
C VAL A 409 11.04 7.84 11.19
N LEU A 410 11.82 8.93 11.28
CA LEU A 410 13.08 8.93 12.00
C LEU A 410 12.80 9.12 13.49
N THR A 411 13.17 8.14 14.31
CA THR A 411 13.07 8.20 15.77
C THR A 411 14.43 8.53 16.40
N ASN A 412 14.43 8.89 17.69
CA ASN A 412 15.61 9.25 18.46
C ASN A 412 16.38 10.45 17.87
N VAL A 413 15.62 11.46 17.45
CA VAL A 413 16.15 12.71 16.93
C VAL A 413 16.95 13.45 18.02
N LYS A 414 18.06 14.07 17.62
CA LYS A 414 18.92 14.87 18.49
C LYS A 414 18.54 16.34 18.33
N LEU A 415 18.31 17.01 19.46
CA LEU A 415 18.02 18.43 19.51
C LEU A 415 19.21 19.26 19.03
N CYS A 416 18.91 20.39 18.37
CA CYS A 416 19.87 21.33 17.79
C CYS A 416 20.86 20.70 16.79
N LYS A 417 20.58 19.47 16.32
CA LYS A 417 21.28 18.86 15.18
C LYS A 417 20.52 19.25 13.91
N GLU A 418 21.24 19.76 12.93
CA GLU A 418 20.74 19.91 11.56
C GLU A 418 20.73 18.53 10.88
N TYR A 419 19.57 18.18 10.33
CA TYR A 419 19.36 17.00 9.49
C TYR A 419 19.22 17.45 8.05
N ALA A 420 19.86 16.74 7.12
CA ALA A 420 19.90 17.09 5.71
C ALA A 420 19.40 15.91 4.88
N PHE A 421 18.10 15.92 4.57
CA PHE A 421 17.44 14.81 3.89
C PHE A 421 17.50 14.95 2.37
N ARG A 422 17.92 13.88 1.69
CA ARG A 422 17.79 13.75 0.23
C ARG A 422 17.18 12.41 -0.13
N LEU A 423 16.33 12.43 -1.16
CA LEU A 423 15.68 11.25 -1.70
C LEU A 423 16.38 10.83 -2.98
N HIS A 424 16.54 9.53 -3.17
CA HIS A 424 17.02 8.95 -4.41
C HIS A 424 16.04 7.89 -4.87
N VAL A 425 15.83 7.84 -6.18
CA VAL A 425 14.86 6.96 -6.83
C VAL A 425 15.61 6.10 -7.84
N SER A 426 15.36 4.79 -7.79
CA SER A 426 16.00 3.80 -8.66
C SER A 426 14.97 2.77 -9.14
N THR A 427 15.20 2.21 -10.33
CA THR A 427 14.45 1.07 -10.87
C THR A 427 15.43 0.05 -11.45
N GLU A 428 14.95 -1.12 -11.84
CA GLU A 428 15.80 -2.04 -12.61
C GLU A 428 16.29 -1.35 -13.90
N GLY A 429 17.59 -1.39 -14.15
CA GLY A 429 18.22 -0.82 -15.35
C GLY A 429 18.32 0.72 -15.40
N ASP A 430 17.92 1.45 -14.36
CA ASP A 430 18.00 2.92 -14.32
C ASP A 430 18.22 3.45 -12.90
N ASP A 431 19.21 4.33 -12.74
CA ASP A 431 19.61 4.91 -11.47
C ASP A 431 19.39 6.42 -11.51
N GLY A 432 18.30 6.86 -10.87
CA GLY A 432 17.83 8.24 -10.95
C GLY A 432 18.70 9.23 -10.17
N LEU A 433 18.49 10.51 -10.43
CA LEU A 433 19.19 11.57 -9.71
C LEU A 433 18.69 11.71 -8.26
N TYR A 434 19.51 12.30 -7.41
CA TYR A 434 19.10 12.71 -6.06
C TYR A 434 18.18 13.93 -6.13
N SER A 435 17.20 14.01 -5.23
CA SER A 435 16.43 15.23 -4.99
C SER A 435 17.33 16.36 -4.50
N ASP A 436 16.80 17.58 -4.49
CA ASP A 436 17.40 18.63 -3.68
C ASP A 436 17.32 18.27 -2.19
N VAL A 437 18.20 18.87 -1.40
CA VAL A 437 18.32 18.59 0.04
C VAL A 437 17.27 19.41 0.79
N THR A 438 16.50 18.75 1.66
CA THR A 438 15.63 19.39 2.65
C THR A 438 16.33 19.38 4.00
N THR A 439 16.63 20.55 4.56
CA THR A 439 17.22 20.66 5.90
C THR A 439 16.16 20.93 6.97
N VAL A 440 16.33 20.32 8.14
CA VAL A 440 15.51 20.60 9.32
C VAL A 440 16.36 20.54 10.57
N THR A 441 16.10 21.44 11.51
CA THR A 441 16.69 21.40 12.85
C THR A 441 15.56 21.30 13.86
N VAL A 442 15.60 20.27 14.70
CA VAL A 442 14.62 20.13 15.79
C VAL A 442 15.16 20.89 17.00
N GLU A 443 14.52 22.01 17.31
CA GLU A 443 14.85 22.82 18.47
C GLU A 443 14.08 22.35 19.72
N GLU A 444 14.59 22.71 20.90
CA GLU A 444 13.77 22.67 22.11
C GLU A 444 12.51 23.54 21.95
N SER A 445 11.47 23.22 22.69
CA SER A 445 10.30 24.09 22.85
C SER A 445 9.86 24.12 24.32
N VAL A 446 8.80 24.86 24.62
CA VAL A 446 8.27 24.92 25.98
C VAL A 446 7.61 23.57 26.35
N PRO A 447 7.72 23.11 27.61
CA PRO A 447 7.09 21.87 28.04
C PRO A 447 5.55 21.92 28.00
N SER A 448 4.93 20.75 27.94
CA SER A 448 3.54 20.55 28.35
C SER A 448 3.35 20.78 29.87
N CYS A 449 2.11 20.77 30.35
CA CYS A 449 1.83 20.96 31.77
C CYS A 449 2.37 19.80 32.64
N PRO A 450 2.87 20.09 33.87
CA PRO A 450 3.20 19.05 34.83
C PRO A 450 1.98 18.18 35.17
N LEU A 451 2.21 16.87 35.28
CA LEU A 451 1.16 15.89 35.55
C LEU A 451 0.90 15.75 37.05
N ASP A 452 -0.25 15.17 37.43
CA ASP A 452 -0.53 14.72 38.80
C ASP A 452 -0.30 15.81 39.89
N PHE A 453 -0.71 17.04 39.60
CA PHE A 453 -0.57 18.17 40.53
C PHE A 453 -1.58 18.06 41.67
N ARG A 454 -1.09 17.84 42.90
CA ARG A 454 -1.91 17.47 44.06
C ARG A 454 -1.35 17.99 45.37
N VAL A 455 -2.19 17.98 46.41
CA VAL A 455 -1.79 18.23 47.80
C VAL A 455 -1.38 16.92 48.45
N ILE A 456 -0.21 16.89 49.09
CA ILE A 456 0.31 15.74 49.85
C ILE A 456 0.48 16.02 51.36
N GLY A 457 0.18 17.25 51.80
CA GLY A 457 0.13 17.63 53.21
C GLY A 457 -0.66 18.92 53.42
N CYS A 458 -1.45 19.00 54.48
CA CYS A 458 -2.33 20.14 54.76
C CYS A 458 -2.35 20.46 56.25
N THR A 459 -2.14 21.73 56.59
CA THR A 459 -2.28 22.29 57.94
C THR A 459 -3.14 23.58 57.87
N PRO A 460 -3.53 24.19 59.00
CA PRO A 460 -4.28 25.45 58.98
C PRO A 460 -3.53 26.61 58.31
N THR A 461 -2.19 26.57 58.27
CA THR A 461 -1.38 27.68 57.76
C THR A 461 -0.41 27.29 56.64
N GLN A 462 -0.36 26.02 56.24
CA GLN A 462 0.54 25.53 55.20
C GLN A 462 -0.08 24.43 54.33
N LEU A 463 0.38 24.34 53.07
CA LEU A 463 0.06 23.27 52.14
C LEU A 463 1.34 22.73 51.51
N LYS A 464 1.49 21.39 51.46
CA LYS A 464 2.57 20.72 50.72
C LYS A 464 2.02 20.23 49.38
N LEU A 465 2.52 20.79 48.31
CA LEU A 465 2.12 20.47 46.93
C LEU A 465 3.13 19.53 46.29
N ALA A 466 2.68 18.65 45.41
CA ALA A 466 3.54 17.77 44.62
C ALA A 466 2.98 17.57 43.22
N TRP A 467 3.87 17.28 42.27
CA TRP A 467 3.54 17.04 40.86
C TRP A 467 4.51 16.01 40.25
N ALA A 468 4.11 15.45 39.11
CA ALA A 468 4.96 14.65 38.24
C ALA A 468 5.47 15.51 37.07
N PRO A 469 6.59 15.10 36.41
CA PRO A 469 7.07 15.77 35.21
C PRO A 469 6.02 15.82 34.09
N PRO A 470 6.13 16.78 33.15
CA PRO A 470 5.28 16.81 31.96
C PRO A 470 5.40 15.55 31.10
N ALA A 471 4.31 15.16 30.43
CA ALA A 471 4.32 14.04 29.47
C ALA A 471 5.26 14.32 28.28
N GLU A 472 5.26 15.58 27.83
CA GLU A 472 6.10 16.08 26.76
C GLU A 472 7.03 17.18 27.32
N PRO A 473 8.25 16.83 27.73
CA PRO A 473 9.20 17.80 28.28
C PRO A 473 9.72 18.80 27.24
N ASN A 474 9.70 18.43 25.96
CA ASN A 474 10.16 19.24 24.82
C ASN A 474 11.57 19.86 24.96
N GLY A 475 12.42 19.25 25.79
CA GLY A 475 13.76 19.72 26.10
C GLY A 475 14.16 19.30 27.51
N VAL A 476 15.29 19.82 28.00
CA VAL A 476 15.73 19.57 29.38
C VAL A 476 14.99 20.49 30.35
N ILE A 477 14.21 19.92 31.28
CA ILE A 477 13.53 20.69 32.33
C ILE A 477 14.58 21.31 33.27
N LYS A 478 14.58 22.64 33.34
CA LYS A 478 15.50 23.44 34.18
C LYS A 478 14.94 23.71 35.56
N CYS A 479 13.64 24.00 35.67
CA CYS A 479 12.94 24.23 36.94
C CYS A 479 11.42 24.13 36.78
N TYR A 480 10.71 24.14 37.90
CA TYR A 480 9.27 24.31 38.02
C TYR A 480 8.97 25.64 38.71
N ILE A 481 7.96 26.35 38.23
CA ILE A 481 7.50 27.61 38.81
C ILE A 481 6.11 27.41 39.36
N VAL A 482 5.95 27.66 40.67
CA VAL A 482 4.68 27.53 41.38
C VAL A 482 4.09 28.92 41.60
N HIS A 483 2.80 29.04 41.32
CA HIS A 483 2.02 30.26 41.51
C HIS A 483 0.90 30.04 42.52
N ARG A 484 0.56 31.09 43.26
CA ARG A 484 -0.68 31.21 44.05
C ARG A 484 -1.52 32.32 43.42
N GLY A 485 -2.62 31.95 42.77
CA GLY A 485 -3.28 32.83 41.80
C GLY A 485 -2.29 33.23 40.70
N ASP A 486 -2.14 34.53 40.44
CA ASP A 486 -1.20 35.02 39.42
C ASP A 486 0.23 35.27 39.95
N THR A 487 0.44 35.24 41.27
CA THR A 487 1.73 35.55 41.87
C THR A 487 2.63 34.32 41.91
N VAL A 488 3.86 34.44 41.41
CA VAL A 488 4.91 33.43 41.59
C VAL A 488 5.28 33.35 43.06
N ILE A 489 5.18 32.17 43.65
CA ILE A 489 5.52 31.93 45.05
C ILE A 489 6.83 31.13 45.20
N GLU A 490 7.20 30.32 44.20
CA GLU A 490 8.41 29.49 44.27
C GLU A 490 8.93 29.13 42.88
N SER A 491 10.26 28.96 42.77
CA SER A 491 10.93 28.35 41.63
C SER A 491 11.89 27.29 42.16
N THR A 492 11.62 26.02 41.83
CA THR A 492 12.36 24.87 42.40
C THR A 492 12.72 23.85 41.32
N THR A 493 13.80 23.11 41.52
CA THR A 493 14.12 21.91 40.71
C THR A 493 13.43 20.65 41.24
N ASP A 494 12.93 20.71 42.47
CA ASP A 494 12.21 19.63 43.11
C ASP A 494 10.79 19.49 42.56
N ARG A 495 10.19 18.33 42.82
CA ARG A 495 8.83 17.98 42.36
C ARG A 495 7.75 18.22 43.42
N SER A 496 8.09 19.01 44.43
CA SER A 496 7.22 19.37 45.53
C SER A 496 7.65 20.69 46.14
N CYS A 497 6.70 21.42 46.71
CA CYS A 497 6.96 22.64 47.46
C CYS A 497 6.06 22.76 48.69
N ILE A 498 6.45 23.57 49.67
CA ILE A 498 5.65 23.88 50.85
C ILE A 498 5.28 25.35 50.82
N VAL A 499 3.98 25.62 50.70
CA VAL A 499 3.44 26.97 50.74
C VAL A 499 3.00 27.29 52.17
N SER A 500 3.65 28.25 52.81
CA SER A 500 3.38 28.66 54.19
C SER A 500 2.68 30.02 54.30
N GLY A 501 2.24 30.39 55.51
CA GLY A 501 1.62 31.69 55.78
C GLY A 501 0.20 31.83 55.20
N LEU A 502 -0.52 30.72 55.12
CA LEU A 502 -1.90 30.66 54.65
C LEU A 502 -2.88 30.93 55.79
N THR A 503 -4.07 31.41 55.43
CA THR A 503 -5.17 31.62 56.36
C THR A 503 -5.92 30.29 56.53
N PRO A 504 -6.28 29.91 57.77
CA PRO A 504 -7.08 28.71 58.01
C PRO A 504 -8.45 28.73 57.34
N SER A 505 -8.97 27.54 57.04
CA SER A 505 -10.28 27.31 56.40
C SER A 505 -10.51 28.15 55.13
N LYS A 506 -9.45 28.42 54.35
CA LYS A 506 -9.51 29.26 53.14
C LYS A 506 -9.07 28.49 51.90
N SER A 507 -9.81 28.67 50.81
CA SER A 507 -9.48 28.09 49.50
C SER A 507 -8.44 28.95 48.78
N TYR A 508 -7.44 28.28 48.21
CA TYR A 508 -6.37 28.86 47.41
C TYR A 508 -6.27 28.14 46.07
N GLY A 509 -6.12 28.91 44.98
CA GLY A 509 -5.79 28.40 43.66
C GLY A 509 -4.28 28.42 43.44
N PHE A 510 -3.74 27.28 43.02
CA PHE A 510 -2.33 27.11 42.68
C PHE A 510 -2.16 26.73 41.22
N HIS A 511 -1.04 27.16 40.64
CA HIS A 511 -0.60 26.71 39.34
C HIS A 511 0.85 26.27 39.37
N VAL A 512 1.20 25.27 38.57
CA VAL A 512 2.60 24.88 38.36
C VAL A 512 2.88 24.71 36.87
N CYS A 513 4.02 25.24 36.41
CA CYS A 513 4.53 24.97 35.07
C CYS A 513 6.00 24.55 35.12
N ALA A 514 6.42 23.72 34.16
CA ALA A 514 7.81 23.35 33.95
C ALA A 514 8.47 24.31 32.95
N CYS A 515 9.78 24.50 33.05
CA CYS A 515 10.53 25.39 32.16
C CYS A 515 11.69 24.67 31.45
N THR A 516 11.90 24.96 30.17
CA THR A 516 13.08 24.59 29.38
C THR A 516 13.93 25.82 29.07
N SER A 517 14.99 25.68 28.26
CA SER A 517 15.78 26.83 27.79
C SER A 517 14.95 27.83 26.96
N LYS A 518 13.83 27.38 26.39
CA LYS A 518 12.92 28.20 25.57
C LYS A 518 11.85 28.93 26.37
N GLY A 519 11.71 28.65 27.66
CA GLY A 519 10.81 29.37 28.56
C GLY A 519 9.82 28.47 29.31
N LYS A 520 8.73 29.08 29.77
CA LYS A 520 7.71 28.47 30.64
C LYS A 520 6.71 27.68 29.80
N GLY A 521 6.45 26.44 30.20
CA GLY A 521 5.43 25.58 29.64
C GLY A 521 4.03 25.89 30.11
N GLU A 522 3.09 25.06 29.69
CA GLU A 522 1.69 25.14 30.12
C GLU A 522 1.54 24.92 31.63
N ARG A 523 0.47 25.49 32.20
CA ARG A 523 0.21 25.45 33.63
C ARG A 523 -0.78 24.35 33.98
N SER A 524 -0.44 23.53 34.97
CA SER A 524 -1.40 22.67 35.68
C SER A 524 -2.02 23.45 36.83
N SER A 525 -3.32 23.26 37.10
CA SER A 525 -4.07 24.02 38.13
C SER A 525 -4.59 23.11 39.24
N LEU A 526 -4.61 23.63 40.46
CA LEU A 526 -5.09 22.92 41.65
C LEU A 526 -5.73 23.89 42.62
N ALA A 527 -6.96 23.62 43.05
CA ALA A 527 -7.58 24.33 44.16
C ALA A 527 -7.44 23.51 45.45
N ALA A 528 -7.02 24.14 46.54
CA ALA A 528 -6.83 23.48 47.83
C ALA A 528 -7.30 24.37 48.98
N ILE A 529 -7.89 23.76 50.00
CA ILE A 529 -8.41 24.42 51.20
C ILE A 529 -7.51 24.05 52.39
N THR A 530 -7.09 25.06 53.17
CA THR A 530 -6.36 24.86 54.42
C THR A 530 -7.24 24.26 55.51
N ALA A 531 -6.64 23.52 56.45
CA ALA A 531 -7.38 22.87 57.54
C ALA A 531 -8.01 23.88 58.52
N ASP A 532 -9.00 23.42 59.29
CA ASP A 532 -9.62 24.20 60.37
C ASP A 532 -8.66 24.31 61.58
N PRO A 533 -8.54 25.48 62.23
CA PRO A 533 -7.79 25.60 63.48
C PRO A 533 -8.26 24.68 64.62
N GLY A 534 -9.55 24.31 64.62
CA GLY A 534 -10.23 23.64 65.73
C GLY A 534 -9.75 22.23 66.06
N ASP A 535 -9.31 21.46 65.06
CA ASP A 535 -8.87 20.07 65.24
C ASP A 535 -7.54 19.96 66.02
N HIS A 536 -6.85 21.09 66.18
CA HIS A 536 -5.47 21.16 66.65
C HIS A 536 -5.28 22.01 67.91
N ALA A 537 -6.36 22.56 68.47
CA ALA A 537 -6.37 23.30 69.74
C ALA A 537 -6.64 22.37 70.95
N PRO A 538 -6.25 22.76 72.19
CA PRO A 538 -6.55 21.96 73.38
C PRO A 538 -8.06 21.80 73.59
N SER A 539 -8.50 20.58 73.89
CA SER A 539 -9.91 20.23 74.02
C SER A 539 -10.39 20.33 75.48
N LYS A 540 -11.71 20.25 75.71
CA LYS A 540 -12.35 20.22 77.05
C LYS A 540 -11.83 21.25 78.08
N LEU A 541 -11.69 22.51 77.70
CA LEU A 541 -11.40 23.58 78.65
C LEU A 541 -12.57 23.72 79.66
N THR A 542 -12.29 23.54 80.95
CA THR A 542 -13.27 23.60 82.03
C THR A 542 -12.79 24.50 83.17
N LEU A 543 -13.72 25.29 83.73
CA LEU A 543 -13.48 26.28 84.78
C LEU A 543 -14.31 25.91 86.03
N ASN A 544 -13.65 25.46 87.09
CA ASN A 544 -14.26 25.05 88.35
C ASN A 544 -13.99 26.09 89.44
N VAL A 545 -15.04 26.74 89.95
CA VAL A 545 -14.93 27.78 90.98
C VAL A 545 -14.71 27.09 92.34
N LEU A 546 -13.57 27.35 92.97
CA LEU A 546 -13.22 26.74 94.26
C LEU A 546 -13.63 27.60 95.46
N GLY A 547 -13.81 28.91 95.27
CA GLY A 547 -14.24 29.84 96.31
C GLY A 547 -14.40 31.27 95.80
N ARG A 548 -14.47 32.24 96.71
CA ARG A 548 -14.63 33.67 96.37
C ARG A 548 -13.49 34.24 95.52
N ASN A 549 -12.26 33.74 95.71
CA ASN A 549 -11.06 34.31 95.10
C ASN A 549 -10.23 33.28 94.30
N GLU A 550 -10.73 32.06 94.07
CA GLU A 550 -9.96 30.99 93.43
C GLU A 550 -10.78 30.15 92.44
N MET A 551 -10.16 29.77 91.33
CA MET A 551 -10.72 28.93 90.28
C MET A 551 -9.69 27.92 89.78
N PHE A 552 -10.11 26.68 89.64
CA PHE A 552 -9.31 25.61 89.05
C PHE A 552 -9.70 25.40 87.60
N ILE A 553 -8.72 25.51 86.71
CA ILE A 553 -8.91 25.51 85.25
C ILE A 553 -8.19 24.29 84.71
N THR A 554 -8.86 23.49 83.89
CA THR A 554 -8.26 22.28 83.29
C THR A 554 -8.61 22.17 81.81
N TRP A 555 -7.72 21.54 81.03
CA TRP A 555 -7.90 21.30 79.60
C TRP A 555 -7.26 19.97 79.19
N ASP A 556 -7.78 19.37 78.13
CA ASP A 556 -7.28 18.15 77.51
C ASP A 556 -6.32 18.47 76.34
N MET A 557 -5.61 17.43 75.89
CA MET A 557 -4.74 17.52 74.72
C MET A 557 -5.56 17.76 73.44
N PRO A 558 -4.99 18.40 72.39
CA PRO A 558 -5.63 18.46 71.09
C PRO A 558 -5.94 17.07 70.55
N GLU A 559 -7.07 16.91 69.84
CA GLU A 559 -7.47 15.63 69.25
C GLU A 559 -6.46 15.19 68.18
N VAL A 560 -5.93 16.14 67.41
CA VAL A 560 -4.82 15.93 66.47
C VAL A 560 -3.75 16.99 66.74
N PRO A 561 -2.64 16.70 67.45
CA PRO A 561 -1.58 17.70 67.62
C PRO A 561 -0.88 17.99 66.28
N LEU A 562 -0.80 19.26 65.88
CA LEU A 562 -0.04 19.70 64.71
C LEU A 562 1.47 19.61 64.99
N GLY A 563 2.09 18.50 64.61
CA GLY A 563 3.51 18.30 64.87
C GLY A 563 3.82 18.10 66.36
N ARG A 564 5.01 18.51 66.80
CA ARG A 564 5.48 18.27 68.18
C ARG A 564 4.93 19.35 69.12
N LEU A 565 4.11 18.97 70.10
CA LEU A 565 3.64 19.86 71.17
C LEU A 565 4.78 20.22 72.13
N PHE A 566 4.94 21.51 72.41
CA PHE A 566 5.94 22.03 73.35
C PHE A 566 5.32 22.45 74.68
N ASN A 567 4.33 23.34 74.68
CA ASN A 567 3.72 23.93 75.89
C ASN A 567 2.25 24.32 75.65
N PHE A 568 1.51 24.55 76.73
CA PHE A 568 0.21 25.22 76.73
C PHE A 568 0.33 26.64 77.27
N GLU A 569 -0.45 27.56 76.69
CA GLU A 569 -0.58 28.94 77.18
C GLU A 569 -2.05 29.18 77.55
N LEU A 570 -2.32 29.56 78.81
CA LEU A 570 -3.66 29.90 79.28
C LEU A 570 -3.80 31.42 79.39
N CYS A 571 -4.76 31.98 78.68
CA CYS A 571 -5.16 33.38 78.75
C CYS A 571 -6.44 33.52 79.59
N MET A 572 -6.45 34.45 80.54
CA MET A 572 -7.62 34.86 81.32
C MET A 572 -7.89 36.36 81.12
N ASN A 573 -9.08 36.71 80.65
CA ASN A 573 -9.49 38.07 80.26
C ASN A 573 -8.48 38.76 79.32
N GLY A 574 -7.96 37.99 78.36
CA GLY A 574 -6.98 38.47 77.37
C GLY A 574 -5.54 38.59 77.88
N LYS A 575 -5.24 38.19 79.12
CA LYS A 575 -3.88 38.18 79.68
C LYS A 575 -3.39 36.76 79.91
N VAL A 576 -2.15 36.46 79.52
CA VAL A 576 -1.52 35.17 79.79
C VAL A 576 -1.31 35.03 81.30
N VAL A 577 -1.94 34.00 81.88
CA VAL A 577 -1.82 33.67 83.31
C VAL A 577 -1.02 32.41 83.56
N TYR A 578 -0.80 31.59 82.53
CA TYR A 578 0.02 30.39 82.63
C TYR A 578 0.67 30.04 81.28
N LEU A 579 1.91 29.55 81.33
CA LEU A 579 2.68 29.03 80.20
C LEU A 579 3.52 27.84 80.68
N GLY A 580 3.24 26.64 80.17
CA GLY A 580 3.96 25.43 80.57
C GLY A 580 3.30 24.14 80.06
N PRO A 581 3.85 22.96 80.39
CA PRO A 581 3.36 21.68 79.86
C PRO A 581 2.15 21.11 80.61
N ASP A 582 1.87 21.58 81.83
CA ASP A 582 0.75 21.10 82.64
C ASP A 582 -0.60 21.41 81.99
N ARG A 583 -1.58 20.55 82.29
CA ARG A 583 -2.95 20.58 81.75
C ARG A 583 -3.97 21.21 82.71
N SER A 584 -3.47 21.84 83.75
CA SER A 584 -4.30 22.42 84.81
C SER A 584 -3.60 23.60 85.45
N PHE A 585 -4.38 24.60 85.86
CA PHE A 585 -3.88 25.79 86.53
C PHE A 585 -4.88 26.27 87.59
N THR A 586 -4.40 26.62 88.78
CA THR A 586 -5.24 27.22 89.83
C THR A 586 -5.03 28.72 89.85
N ALA A 587 -6.00 29.47 89.32
CA ALA A 587 -6.01 30.92 89.38
C ALA A 587 -6.45 31.38 90.78
N ARG A 588 -5.59 32.12 91.48
CA ARG A 588 -5.82 32.63 92.84
C ARG A 588 -5.85 34.16 92.86
N ARG A 589 -6.36 34.74 93.95
CA ARG A 589 -6.54 36.20 94.12
C ARG A 589 -7.49 36.83 93.10
N LEU A 590 -8.49 36.06 92.68
CA LEU A 590 -9.58 36.57 91.85
C LEU A 590 -10.49 37.47 92.70
N THR A 591 -11.14 38.43 92.07
CA THR A 591 -12.17 39.26 92.72
C THR A 591 -13.45 38.45 92.87
N ALA A 592 -14.09 38.54 94.04
CA ALA A 592 -15.37 37.91 94.31
C ALA A 592 -16.46 38.44 93.36
N ASN A 593 -17.44 37.58 93.03
CA ASN A 593 -18.57 37.90 92.15
C ASN A 593 -18.17 38.52 90.78
N THR A 594 -17.03 38.13 90.21
CA THR A 594 -16.50 38.65 88.92
C THR A 594 -16.45 37.53 87.88
N GLU A 595 -16.83 37.84 86.62
CA GLU A 595 -16.76 36.90 85.49
C GLU A 595 -15.36 36.92 84.85
N TYR A 596 -14.85 35.73 84.56
CA TYR A 596 -13.56 35.52 83.91
C TYR A 596 -13.74 34.66 82.66
N THR A 597 -13.20 35.13 81.54
CA THR A 597 -13.11 34.44 80.26
C THR A 597 -11.73 33.82 80.12
N CYS A 598 -11.66 32.51 79.90
CA CYS A 598 -10.41 31.80 79.71
C CYS A 598 -10.34 31.14 78.33
N ALA A 599 -9.18 31.16 77.69
CA ALA A 599 -8.86 30.41 76.48
C ALA A 599 -7.48 29.78 76.63
N VAL A 600 -7.28 28.57 76.10
CA VAL A 600 -5.99 27.88 76.18
C VAL A 600 -5.46 27.60 74.78
N SER A 601 -4.17 27.80 74.58
CA SER A 601 -3.49 27.55 73.31
C SER A 601 -2.47 26.42 73.42
N ALA A 602 -2.43 25.53 72.44
CA ALA A 602 -1.34 24.57 72.23
C ALA A 602 -0.22 25.23 71.42
N ILE A 603 1.01 25.21 71.91
CA ILE A 603 2.21 25.68 71.20
C ILE A 603 2.94 24.45 70.64
N THR A 604 3.09 24.37 69.33
CA THR A 604 3.65 23.21 68.61
C THR A 604 4.80 23.62 67.67
N SER A 605 5.50 22.63 67.08
CA SER A 605 6.51 22.86 66.02
C SER A 605 5.95 23.57 64.80
N GLU A 606 4.64 23.44 64.53
CA GLU A 606 3.97 23.99 63.35
C GLU A 606 3.18 25.27 63.65
N GLY A 607 3.13 25.74 64.90
CA GLY A 607 2.46 26.99 65.29
C GLY A 607 1.67 26.93 66.61
N LYS A 608 0.85 27.96 66.86
CA LYS A 608 -0.01 28.12 68.05
C LYS A 608 -1.49 27.96 67.68
N CYS A 609 -2.22 27.10 68.40
CA CYS A 609 -3.64 26.83 68.16
C CYS A 609 -4.46 27.10 69.42
N GLU A 610 -5.36 28.08 69.39
CA GLU A 610 -6.18 28.52 70.52
C GLU A 610 -7.54 27.80 70.57
N SER A 611 -7.97 27.40 71.76
CA SER A 611 -9.28 26.79 72.01
C SER A 611 -10.40 27.82 71.95
N LYS A 612 -11.65 27.37 71.80
CA LYS A 612 -12.81 28.25 72.04
C LYS A 612 -12.77 28.77 73.49
N PRO A 613 -13.09 30.06 73.75
CA PRO A 613 -13.06 30.63 75.09
C PRO A 613 -14.24 30.14 75.95
N VAL A 614 -14.01 29.98 77.26
CA VAL A 614 -15.00 29.55 78.26
C VAL A 614 -15.08 30.58 79.40
N MET A 615 -16.29 30.91 79.85
CA MET A 615 -16.54 31.95 80.87
C MET A 615 -17.09 31.38 82.17
N LYS A 616 -16.62 31.89 83.32
CA LYS A 616 -17.12 31.51 84.65
C LYS A 616 -17.00 32.63 85.68
N LYS A 617 -17.95 32.68 86.62
CA LYS A 617 -18.04 33.72 87.67
C LYS A 617 -17.69 33.20 89.06
N THR A 618 -16.90 33.95 89.83
CA THR A 618 -16.47 33.61 91.20
C THR A 618 -17.60 33.76 92.25
N ALA A 619 -17.49 33.08 93.39
CA ALA A 619 -18.51 33.08 94.45
C ALA A 619 -18.68 34.45 95.16
N LYS A 620 -19.84 34.68 95.79
CA LYS A 620 -20.17 35.89 96.61
C LYS A 620 -19.67 35.75 98.06
N ASP A 621 -19.62 36.85 98.81
CA ASP A 621 -19.02 36.99 100.16
C ASP A 621 -20.10 37.24 101.22
N GLU A 622 -20.32 36.34 102.21
CA GLU A 622 -21.29 36.52 103.32
C GLU A 622 -20.74 35.96 104.65
N TYR A 623 -20.77 36.77 105.73
CA TYR A 623 -20.77 36.35 107.15
C TYR A 623 -21.38 37.47 108.04
N GLU A 624 -22.44 37.16 108.80
CA GLU A 624 -23.00 37.99 109.89
C GLU A 624 -22.58 37.45 111.26
N ASN A 625 -22.35 38.31 112.26
CA ASN A 625 -22.22 37.89 113.66
C ASN A 625 -22.69 38.99 114.63
N THR A 626 -23.69 38.69 115.45
CA THR A 626 -23.99 39.43 116.68
C THR A 626 -24.14 38.44 117.83
N THR A 627 -23.36 38.61 118.90
CA THR A 627 -23.84 38.30 120.26
C THR A 627 -23.01 39.04 121.31
N ARG A 628 -23.69 39.65 122.30
CA ARG A 628 -23.13 40.10 123.58
C ARG A 628 -23.57 39.10 124.67
N CYS A 629 -22.59 38.67 125.47
CA CYS A 629 -22.63 37.93 126.75
C CYS A 629 -23.66 38.47 127.78
N LEU A 630 -24.07 37.84 128.89
CA LEU A 630 -23.89 36.54 129.60
C LEU A 630 -24.86 36.57 130.81
N TYR A 631 -25.42 35.43 131.25
CA TYR A 631 -25.59 34.96 132.65
C TYR A 631 -26.72 33.92 132.80
N SER A 632 -26.30 32.64 132.95
CA SER A 632 -26.58 31.62 134.00
C SER A 632 -27.98 31.47 134.67
N PRO A 633 -28.26 30.34 135.39
CA PRO A 633 -28.08 28.91 135.05
C PRO A 633 -29.26 27.99 135.53
N ALA A 634 -29.13 26.70 135.16
CA ALA A 634 -29.55 25.48 135.88
C ALA A 634 -31.02 25.00 135.83
N ARG A 635 -31.23 23.78 135.27
CA ARG A 635 -31.47 22.56 136.08
C ARG A 635 -31.33 21.26 135.26
N MET A 636 -31.07 20.19 136.01
CA MET A 636 -30.52 18.88 135.67
C MET A 636 -31.46 17.89 134.94
N SER A 637 -30.80 16.84 134.43
CA SER A 637 -31.21 15.42 134.31
C SER A 637 -32.22 15.00 133.22
N GLN A 638 -31.65 14.40 132.16
CA GLN A 638 -31.98 13.16 131.40
C GLN A 638 -33.26 12.35 131.74
N PRO A 639 -33.73 11.41 130.87
CA PRO A 639 -33.79 11.38 129.39
C PRO A 639 -35.03 10.60 128.80
N ILE A 640 -35.07 10.42 127.47
CA ILE A 640 -35.72 9.32 126.69
C ILE A 640 -37.21 9.44 126.22
N ALA A 641 -37.38 9.07 124.93
CA ALA A 641 -38.52 8.49 124.19
C ALA A 641 -39.62 9.39 123.55
N SER A 642 -39.45 9.63 122.23
CA SER A 642 -40.30 9.17 121.07
C SER A 642 -41.84 9.21 121.14
N PRO A 643 -42.59 9.02 120.02
CA PRO A 643 -42.47 9.53 118.64
C PRO A 643 -43.84 9.93 118.00
N SER A 644 -43.80 10.51 116.78
CA SER A 644 -44.81 10.39 115.69
C SER A 644 -46.23 10.97 115.95
N THR A 645 -47.09 11.40 115.01
CA THR A 645 -47.26 11.27 113.55
C THR A 645 -48.44 12.17 113.11
N LYS A 646 -48.67 12.23 111.78
CA LYS A 646 -49.91 12.60 111.04
C LYS A 646 -50.07 14.06 110.64
N ASP A 647 -50.66 14.41 109.50
CA ASP A 647 -51.00 13.77 108.22
C ASP A 647 -51.38 14.99 107.33
N ILE A 648 -50.84 15.15 106.12
CA ILE A 648 -51.48 14.86 104.82
C ILE A 648 -52.85 15.52 104.57
N SER A 649 -52.92 16.35 103.52
CA SER A 649 -54.05 16.61 102.59
C SER A 649 -53.71 17.88 101.77
N GLU A 650 -53.96 18.07 100.45
CA GLU A 650 -54.48 17.26 99.33
C GLU A 650 -54.48 18.13 98.05
N LEU A 651 -54.81 17.48 96.91
CA LEU A 651 -55.14 17.95 95.55
C LEU A 651 -53.98 18.19 94.55
N ALA A 652 -53.74 17.32 93.55
CA ALA A 652 -54.54 17.03 92.32
C ALA A 652 -54.36 18.14 91.25
N GLU A 653 -54.18 17.92 89.94
CA GLU A 653 -54.46 16.78 89.06
C GLU A 653 -53.75 17.06 87.69
N ARG A 654 -53.33 15.99 86.98
CA ARG A 654 -53.51 15.70 85.52
C ARG A 654 -52.97 16.69 84.43
N LEU A 655 -52.47 16.29 83.25
CA LEU A 655 -52.42 15.06 82.43
C LEU A 655 -51.37 15.35 81.31
N ARG A 656 -50.37 14.48 81.05
CA ARG A 656 -50.29 13.47 79.96
C ARG A 656 -50.12 14.05 78.53
N ARG A 657 -49.35 13.47 77.60
CA ARG A 657 -49.01 12.05 77.31
C ARG A 657 -47.83 12.04 76.29
N SER A 658 -46.78 11.24 76.49
CA SER A 658 -46.50 9.91 75.86
C SER A 658 -46.15 9.97 74.36
N ARG A 659 -45.15 9.24 73.80
CA ARG A 659 -44.97 7.77 73.90
C ARG A 659 -43.66 7.33 73.19
N THR A 660 -42.92 6.42 73.84
CA THR A 660 -42.29 5.15 73.34
C THR A 660 -41.34 5.08 72.13
N GLN A 661 -40.12 4.56 72.38
CA GLN A 661 -39.35 3.64 71.51
C GLN A 661 -40.03 2.25 71.42
N PRO A 662 -39.72 1.33 70.46
CA PRO A 662 -38.56 0.40 70.57
C PRO A 662 -38.02 -0.19 69.22
N GLY A 663 -36.93 -0.96 69.24
CA GLY A 663 -36.67 -1.99 68.21
C GLY A 663 -35.23 -2.48 68.02
N ILE A 664 -35.01 -3.79 68.20
CA ILE A 664 -33.76 -4.57 68.13
C ILE A 664 -33.84 -5.55 66.93
N HIS A 665 -32.73 -5.87 66.24
CA HIS A 665 -32.20 -7.23 65.89
C HIS A 665 -31.55 -7.42 64.48
N LYS A 666 -30.39 -8.13 64.51
CA LYS A 666 -29.84 -9.20 63.61
C LYS A 666 -29.41 -8.82 62.17
N ASP A 667 -28.41 -9.43 61.51
CA ASP A 667 -27.69 -10.70 61.70
C ASP A 667 -26.33 -10.71 60.94
N GLN A 668 -25.38 -11.52 61.47
CA GLN A 668 -24.36 -12.42 60.85
C GLN A 668 -23.46 -12.07 59.63
N SER A 669 -22.17 -12.43 59.83
CA SER A 669 -20.94 -12.53 59.01
C SER A 669 -20.92 -13.73 58.00
N PRO A 670 -19.80 -14.21 57.36
CA PRO A 670 -18.37 -13.83 57.33
C PRO A 670 -17.64 -13.97 55.94
N GLY A 671 -16.32 -13.69 55.85
CA GLY A 671 -15.53 -14.13 54.67
C GLY A 671 -14.04 -13.72 54.53
N LYS A 672 -13.15 -14.33 55.33
CA LYS A 672 -11.77 -14.81 55.02
C LYS A 672 -10.64 -13.87 54.48
N THR A 673 -9.75 -13.48 55.42
CA THR A 673 -8.26 -13.60 55.55
C THR A 673 -7.43 -14.40 54.50
N PRO A 674 -6.05 -14.38 54.47
CA PRO A 674 -5.06 -13.87 55.46
C PRO A 674 -3.75 -13.16 54.95
N ARG A 675 -3.05 -12.52 55.92
CA ARG A 675 -1.58 -12.50 56.28
C ARG A 675 -0.53 -13.06 55.30
N ALA A 676 0.78 -12.77 55.34
CA ALA A 676 1.70 -11.83 55.97
C ALA A 676 3.14 -12.29 55.55
N HIS A 677 4.14 -11.44 55.84
CA HIS A 677 5.58 -11.73 56.02
C HIS A 677 6.50 -12.04 54.84
N GLN A 678 7.55 -11.19 54.79
CA GLN A 678 8.85 -11.36 54.15
C GLN A 678 9.71 -12.41 54.88
N THR A 679 10.52 -13.14 54.11
CA THR A 679 11.86 -13.61 54.54
C THR A 679 12.80 -13.71 53.33
N LEU A 680 14.06 -13.37 53.60
CA LEU A 680 15.24 -13.35 52.71
C LEU A 680 15.60 -14.71 52.09
N SER A 681 16.32 -14.70 50.96
CA SER A 681 17.54 -15.51 50.83
C SER A 681 18.52 -14.98 49.76
N LYS A 682 19.81 -15.13 50.08
CA LYS A 682 21.00 -14.87 49.25
C LYS A 682 21.37 -16.13 48.42
N GLY A 683 22.10 -15.93 47.33
CA GLY A 683 23.03 -16.91 46.73
C GLY A 683 23.54 -16.40 45.37
N SER A 684 24.82 -16.00 45.26
CA SER A 684 25.96 -16.80 44.73
C SER A 684 25.92 -16.96 43.19
N LEU A 685 26.96 -16.83 42.37
CA LEU A 685 28.43 -16.86 42.50
C LEU A 685 29.09 -16.44 41.15
N LYS A 686 30.24 -15.77 41.23
CA LYS A 686 31.50 -15.86 40.44
C LYS A 686 31.59 -15.80 38.88
N GLY A 687 32.65 -15.07 38.46
CA GLY A 687 33.51 -15.30 37.27
C GLY A 687 33.91 -13.98 36.58
N ILE A 688 34.98 -13.25 36.94
CA ILE A 688 36.42 -13.37 36.63
C ILE A 688 36.75 -13.67 35.15
N HIS A 689 37.25 -12.67 34.41
CA HIS A 689 38.52 -12.74 33.67
C HIS A 689 39.08 -11.34 33.36
N LYS A 690 40.42 -11.28 33.28
CA LYS A 690 41.30 -10.12 33.37
C LYS A 690 42.17 -10.06 32.10
N GLN A 691 42.59 -8.83 31.72
CA GLN A 691 43.79 -8.43 30.94
C GLN A 691 43.94 -8.82 29.46
N CYS A 692 44.27 -7.84 28.60
CA CYS A 692 45.64 -7.59 28.12
C CYS A 692 45.78 -6.28 27.34
N GLU A 693 47.00 -5.72 27.40
CA GLU A 693 47.51 -4.45 26.86
C GLU A 693 48.09 -4.58 25.43
N GLY A 694 48.44 -3.42 24.83
CA GLY A 694 49.43 -3.25 23.74
C GLY A 694 48.81 -3.24 22.33
N GLU A 695 49.25 -2.47 21.34
CA GLU A 695 50.42 -1.60 21.17
C GLU A 695 50.20 -0.76 19.89
N ALA A 696 51.03 0.28 19.70
CA ALA A 696 50.97 1.27 18.63
C ALA A 696 51.45 0.75 17.25
N MET A 697 51.04 1.43 16.15
CA MET A 697 51.96 1.86 15.08
C MET A 697 51.33 2.80 14.03
N SER A 698 52.09 3.85 13.72
CA SER A 698 51.93 4.83 12.64
C SER A 698 52.07 4.24 11.22
N LYS A 699 51.45 4.90 10.22
CA LYS A 699 52.04 5.44 8.96
C LYS A 699 50.89 5.89 8.02
N THR A 700 50.78 7.15 7.60
CA THR A 700 51.54 7.90 6.55
C THR A 700 50.82 7.91 5.18
N VAL A 701 50.31 9.11 4.82
CA VAL A 701 50.32 9.80 3.49
C VAL A 701 49.53 9.20 2.31
N ALA A 702 48.61 10.00 1.73
CA ALA A 702 48.75 10.54 0.36
C ALA A 702 47.69 11.60 0.04
N ARG A 703 48.18 12.79 -0.33
CA ARG A 703 47.50 13.90 -1.00
C ARG A 703 47.92 13.87 -2.49
N HIS A 704 47.12 14.50 -3.34
CA HIS A 704 47.25 14.75 -4.80
C HIS A 704 46.64 13.62 -5.65
N LYS A 705 45.77 13.88 -6.63
CA LYS A 705 45.55 15.03 -7.51
C LYS A 705 44.07 15.36 -7.66
#